data_AF-A0A1I6DJQ4-F1
#
_entry.id   AF-A0A1I6DJQ4-F1
#
_cell.length_a   1.000
_cell.length_b   1.000
_cell.length_c   1.000
_cell.angle_alpha   90.00
_cell.angle_beta   90.00
_cell.angle_gamma   90.00
#
_symmetry.space_group_name_H-M   'P 1'
#
loop_
_entity.id
_entity.type
_entity.pdbx_description
1 polymer ?
#
loop_
_entity_poly.entity_id
_entity_poly.type
_entity_poly.pdbx_seq_one_letter_code
_entity_poly.pdbx_strand_id
1 'polypeptide(L)'
;MIADRLGGLAFGGDYNPEQWDERVWKEDDELMREARVNLATVGVFSWALLEPEEGRYDFAWLDAHLDRLHANGVSVDLATPTASPPPWFTLAHPDAMPVTREGTRLVHGSRDTYCVSAPAYREAARRIASALAERYGDHPAVALWHVHNEYVTLCWCEHTAAAFRVWLRAQHGSLDALNEAWGTAFWSQRYGSWEQVLPPRATQWHRNPGLTLDFSRFFSDEVIAAYLEQRDAIRTHSDRPVTTNMMQPGYQNVDLWALSREVDLVAIDHYPDRPGLDAAADVAFAADRARSFGNGRPWLLMEQGTSTVYDQGRTLAKEPGEILRHSLGHIARGSDGALFFQWRQSKAGAEQWHSAMVPHAGPDSRVFAEVKATGEAVSRLGALAGSTVTADVAVLHDSDAWWALSSDGLPSSGLGYHSALRNAHRALWDNGVVTDFAHPEADLSRYRLVVAPALYLLSDAGAENLRRYVVNGGTLLVQYFSGVVDSRGHARLGGYPAAPLREALGIRVEEYRPLRHEERIVLSDSSHGTVWSESVRAQGAETIATYTHGALAGSPALTRNRCGAGDAWYLSTRLDDADHTALVSRLLDSAGVGPTLPGLPPGVEVVVRQGEDGRRWHFVLNHRAEPVSLPDPAHDVLTGGPVRELPPGGCAVLEGESPL
;
A
#
# COMPACT_ATOMS: atom_id res chain seq x y z
N MET A 1 21.60 -5.39 4.33
CA MET A 1 20.40 -4.52 4.24
C MET A 1 20.83 -3.12 3.82
N ILE A 2 19.91 -2.27 3.34
CA ILE A 2 20.27 -0.88 2.99
C ILE A 2 20.85 -0.13 4.20
N ALA A 3 20.28 -0.35 5.39
CA ALA A 3 20.73 0.29 6.62
C ALA A 3 22.20 0.00 6.98
N ASP A 4 22.72 -1.19 6.64
CA ASP A 4 24.13 -1.54 6.87
C ASP A 4 25.08 -0.68 6.03
N ARG A 5 24.66 -0.33 4.80
CA ARG A 5 25.44 0.54 3.90
C ARG A 5 25.39 2.00 4.34
N LEU A 6 24.27 2.41 4.94
CA LEU A 6 24.07 3.78 5.44
C LEU A 6 24.65 4.00 6.84
N GLY A 7 24.92 2.93 7.60
CA GLY A 7 25.33 3.01 9.00
C GLY A 7 24.19 3.43 9.95
N GLY A 8 22.93 3.21 9.57
CA GLY A 8 21.74 3.61 10.32
C GLY A 8 20.48 3.65 9.45
N LEU A 9 19.43 4.28 9.96
CA LEU A 9 18.18 4.48 9.21
C LEU A 9 18.37 5.48 8.07
N ALA A 10 17.63 5.32 6.98
CA ALA A 10 17.68 6.24 5.85
C ALA A 10 16.94 7.56 6.14
N PHE A 11 17.54 8.69 5.75
CA PHE A 11 16.93 10.00 5.84
C PHE A 11 17.38 10.90 4.67
N GLY A 12 16.43 11.53 3.99
CA GLY A 12 16.67 12.32 2.79
C GLY A 12 15.52 12.18 1.80
N GLY A 13 15.80 11.89 0.53
CA GLY A 13 14.78 11.66 -0.49
C GLY A 13 15.16 12.21 -1.86
N ASP A 14 14.16 12.48 -2.70
CA ASP A 14 14.34 12.88 -4.09
C ASP A 14 15.19 14.14 -4.24
N TYR A 15 16.32 14.00 -4.92
CA TYR A 15 17.22 15.09 -5.24
C TYR A 15 17.34 15.24 -6.75
N ASN A 16 16.86 16.38 -7.24
CA ASN A 16 16.81 16.74 -8.66
C ASN A 16 17.80 17.90 -8.97
N PRO A 17 19.12 17.66 -8.85
CA PRO A 17 20.13 18.72 -9.02
C PRO A 17 20.15 19.31 -10.42
N GLU A 18 19.72 18.57 -11.45
CA GLU A 18 19.66 19.02 -12.83
C GLU A 18 18.70 20.22 -13.03
N GLN A 19 17.84 20.49 -12.05
CA GLN A 19 16.94 21.65 -12.05
C GLN A 19 17.63 22.93 -11.54
N TRP A 20 18.87 22.84 -11.06
CA TRP A 20 19.57 23.88 -10.30
C TRP A 20 21.00 24.12 -10.82
N ASP A 21 21.63 25.17 -10.29
CA ASP A 21 22.99 25.56 -10.65
C ASP A 21 24.00 25.20 -9.55
N GLU A 22 25.30 25.33 -9.87
CA GLU A 22 26.40 25.00 -8.98
C GLU A 22 26.38 25.76 -7.65
N ARG A 23 25.81 26.97 -7.61
CA ARG A 23 25.68 27.73 -6.37
C ARG A 23 24.70 27.03 -5.42
N VAL A 24 23.56 26.58 -5.95
CA VAL A 24 22.55 25.86 -5.17
C VAL A 24 23.04 24.47 -4.78
N TRP A 25 23.79 23.80 -5.64
CA TRP A 25 24.43 22.52 -5.32
C TRP A 25 25.32 22.60 -4.08
N LYS A 26 26.18 23.62 -3.99
CA LYS A 26 27.05 23.85 -2.82
C LYS A 26 26.26 24.11 -1.54
N GLU A 27 25.18 24.90 -1.66
CA GLU A 27 24.26 25.14 -0.55
C GLU A 27 23.57 23.84 -0.11
N ASP A 28 23.11 23.02 -1.05
CA ASP A 28 22.49 21.72 -0.76
C ASP A 28 23.43 20.79 0.00
N ASP A 29 24.72 20.73 -0.36
CA ASP A 29 25.70 19.90 0.36
C ASP A 29 25.82 20.33 1.84
N GLU A 30 25.80 21.64 2.10
CA GLU A 30 25.84 22.18 3.47
C GLU A 30 24.56 21.87 4.24
N LEU A 31 23.41 22.11 3.62
CA LEU A 31 22.11 21.88 4.22
C LEU A 31 21.84 20.39 4.46
N MET A 32 22.27 19.49 3.57
CA MET A 32 22.15 18.04 3.75
C MET A 32 22.96 17.58 4.97
N ARG A 33 24.19 18.10 5.16
CA ARG A 33 25.01 17.82 6.35
C ARG A 33 24.35 18.33 7.63
N GLU A 34 23.80 19.55 7.61
CA GLU A 34 23.05 20.10 8.74
C GLU A 34 21.80 19.28 9.09
N ALA A 35 21.10 18.79 8.07
CA ALA A 35 19.88 18.01 8.22
C ALA A 35 20.13 16.51 8.46
N ARG A 36 21.39 16.05 8.52
CA ARG A 36 21.76 14.63 8.66
C ARG A 36 21.24 13.74 7.52
N VAL A 37 21.12 14.28 6.31
CA VAL A 37 20.76 13.49 5.13
C VAL A 37 21.87 12.48 4.85
N ASN A 38 21.50 11.21 4.66
CA ASN A 38 22.43 10.12 4.34
C ASN A 38 22.04 9.33 3.07
N LEU A 39 20.87 9.60 2.49
CA LEU A 39 20.41 8.97 1.25
C LEU A 39 19.68 9.99 0.36
N ALA A 40 20.05 10.07 -0.91
CA ALA A 40 19.38 10.88 -1.91
C ALA A 40 18.93 10.02 -3.10
N THR A 41 17.67 10.17 -3.52
CA THR A 41 17.12 9.49 -4.70
C THR A 41 17.37 10.37 -5.93
N VAL A 42 18.12 9.87 -6.91
CA VAL A 42 18.62 10.69 -8.03
C VAL A 42 18.28 10.05 -9.37
N GLY A 43 17.93 10.88 -10.36
CA GLY A 43 17.80 10.45 -11.76
C GLY A 43 16.39 9.99 -12.15
N VAL A 44 15.40 10.14 -11.29
CA VAL A 44 14.03 9.60 -11.48
C VAL A 44 13.40 10.06 -12.79
N PHE A 45 13.58 11.35 -13.14
CA PHE A 45 12.97 11.96 -14.33
C PHE A 45 13.99 12.57 -15.29
N SER A 46 15.21 12.04 -15.34
CA SER A 46 16.32 12.65 -16.10
C SER A 46 16.62 11.98 -17.45
N TRP A 47 15.70 11.17 -18.02
CA TRP A 47 15.98 10.39 -19.24
C TRP A 47 16.44 11.28 -20.40
N ALA A 48 15.74 12.40 -20.65
CA ALA A 48 16.08 13.31 -21.74
C ALA A 48 17.47 13.96 -21.61
N LEU A 49 18.03 14.03 -20.40
CA LEU A 49 19.41 14.49 -20.18
C LEU A 49 20.42 13.34 -20.29
N LEU A 50 20.06 12.16 -19.81
CA LEU A 50 20.91 10.98 -19.83
C LEU A 50 21.07 10.39 -21.23
N GLU A 51 20.02 10.42 -22.05
CA GLU A 51 20.01 9.95 -23.44
C GLU A 51 19.31 11.03 -24.32
N PRO A 52 20.00 12.13 -24.70
CA PRO A 52 19.37 13.21 -25.46
C PRO A 52 18.92 12.83 -26.87
N GLU A 53 19.56 11.81 -27.45
CA GLU A 53 19.22 11.16 -28.71
C GLU A 53 19.33 9.65 -28.51
N GLU A 54 18.55 8.86 -29.25
CA GLU A 54 18.55 7.41 -29.09
C GLU A 54 19.96 6.81 -29.17
N GLY A 55 20.36 6.09 -28.12
CA GLY A 55 21.65 5.43 -27.98
C GLY A 55 22.84 6.37 -27.72
N ARG A 56 22.64 7.69 -27.64
CA ARG A 56 23.69 8.66 -27.30
C ARG A 56 23.53 9.10 -25.84
N TYR A 57 24.43 8.61 -24.99
CA TYR A 57 24.40 8.93 -23.56
C TYR A 57 25.28 10.11 -23.18
N ASP A 58 24.76 10.97 -22.27
CA ASP A 58 25.52 12.01 -21.58
C ASP A 58 25.40 11.84 -20.06
N PHE A 59 26.43 11.22 -19.49
CA PHE A 59 26.50 10.87 -18.08
C PHE A 59 27.36 11.83 -17.24
N ALA A 60 28.05 12.79 -17.88
CA ALA A 60 29.08 13.58 -17.21
C ALA A 60 28.53 14.40 -16.04
N TRP A 61 27.30 14.91 -16.17
CA TRP A 61 26.65 15.65 -15.09
C TRP A 61 26.32 14.73 -13.91
N LEU A 62 25.83 13.52 -14.17
CA LEU A 62 25.45 12.56 -13.13
C LEU A 62 26.69 12.00 -12.42
N ASP A 63 27.79 11.74 -13.16
CA ASP A 63 29.09 11.38 -12.58
C ASP A 63 29.50 12.36 -11.48
N ALA A 64 29.54 13.65 -11.84
CA ALA A 64 29.95 14.72 -10.92
C ALA A 64 29.03 14.81 -9.69
N HIS A 65 27.74 14.48 -9.84
CA HIS A 65 26.77 14.52 -8.76
C HIS A 65 26.88 13.32 -7.82
N LEU A 66 27.08 12.11 -8.35
CA LEU A 66 27.32 10.93 -7.52
C LEU A 66 28.64 11.06 -6.74
N ASP A 67 29.70 11.57 -7.38
CA ASP A 67 30.97 11.85 -6.70
C ASP A 67 30.80 12.90 -5.59
N ARG A 68 30.07 13.99 -5.87
CA ARG A 68 29.80 15.05 -4.90
C ARG A 68 28.99 14.57 -3.70
N LEU A 69 27.92 13.80 -3.93
CA LEU A 69 27.11 13.24 -2.85
C LEU A 69 27.95 12.29 -1.99
N HIS A 70 28.71 11.39 -2.62
CA HIS A 70 29.60 10.47 -1.91
C HIS A 70 30.65 11.19 -1.07
N ALA A 71 31.30 12.22 -1.62
CA ALA A 71 32.29 13.03 -0.90
C ALA A 71 31.69 13.76 0.31
N ASN A 72 30.38 14.04 0.31
CA ASN A 72 29.65 14.61 1.44
C ASN A 72 29.06 13.55 2.39
N GLY A 73 29.33 12.26 2.17
CA GLY A 73 28.81 11.17 3.00
C GLY A 73 27.34 10.81 2.72
N VAL A 74 26.79 11.25 1.59
CA VAL A 74 25.42 10.94 1.16
C VAL A 74 25.47 9.77 0.17
N SER A 75 24.78 8.68 0.52
CA SER A 75 24.57 7.56 -0.40
C SER A 75 23.46 7.88 -1.39
N VAL A 76 23.34 7.08 -2.45
CA VAL A 76 22.42 7.30 -3.56
C VAL A 76 21.50 6.11 -3.75
N ASP A 77 20.21 6.40 -3.80
CA ASP A 77 19.24 5.54 -4.44
C ASP A 77 19.13 5.95 -5.91
N LEU A 78 19.72 5.15 -6.81
CA LEU A 78 19.89 5.52 -8.20
C LEU A 78 18.69 5.02 -9.01
N ALA A 79 17.91 5.95 -9.53
CA ALA A 79 16.74 5.63 -10.30
C ALA A 79 17.05 5.34 -11.77
N THR A 80 16.28 4.42 -12.35
CA THR A 80 16.17 4.31 -13.82
C THR A 80 15.08 5.28 -14.27
N PRO A 81 15.32 6.12 -15.30
CA PRO A 81 14.46 7.27 -15.58
C PRO A 81 13.21 6.89 -16.40
N THR A 82 12.77 5.63 -16.32
CA THR A 82 11.89 4.99 -17.29
C THR A 82 10.41 5.37 -17.16
N ALA A 83 10.06 6.11 -16.10
CA ALA A 83 8.72 6.66 -15.91
C ALA A 83 8.39 7.85 -16.82
N SER A 84 9.40 8.49 -17.40
CA SER A 84 9.19 9.62 -18.32
C SER A 84 10.12 9.55 -19.52
N PRO A 85 9.74 8.79 -20.57
CA PRO A 85 10.51 8.74 -21.81
C PRO A 85 10.67 10.12 -22.45
N PRO A 86 11.81 10.39 -23.10
CA PRO A 86 12.11 11.68 -23.69
C PRO A 86 11.26 11.96 -24.94
N PRO A 87 11.14 13.24 -25.37
CA PRO A 87 10.35 13.60 -26.55
C PRO A 87 10.75 12.86 -27.83
N TRP A 88 12.04 12.56 -28.02
CA TRP A 88 12.52 11.83 -29.20
C TRP A 88 11.94 10.40 -29.26
N PHE A 89 11.70 9.76 -28.11
CA PHE A 89 11.11 8.44 -28.05
C PHE A 89 9.68 8.48 -28.61
N THR A 90 8.89 9.47 -28.19
CA THR A 90 7.52 9.64 -28.71
C THR A 90 7.49 9.92 -30.22
N LEU A 91 8.46 10.69 -30.74
CA LEU A 91 8.54 10.95 -32.18
C LEU A 91 8.90 9.69 -32.98
N ALA A 92 9.80 8.85 -32.44
CA ALA A 92 10.20 7.59 -33.06
C ALA A 92 9.10 6.49 -32.93
N HIS A 93 8.37 6.48 -31.83
CA HIS A 93 7.40 5.45 -31.45
C HIS A 93 6.04 6.03 -31.04
N PRO A 94 5.31 6.72 -31.94
CA PRO A 94 4.01 7.32 -31.61
C PRO A 94 2.93 6.29 -31.27
N ASP A 95 3.12 5.03 -31.70
CA ASP A 95 2.26 3.90 -31.38
C ASP A 95 2.45 3.38 -29.95
N ALA A 96 3.60 3.66 -29.32
CA ALA A 96 3.92 3.34 -27.93
C ALA A 96 3.29 4.30 -26.92
N MET A 97 2.51 5.30 -27.36
CA MET A 97 1.78 6.16 -26.44
C MET A 97 0.57 5.46 -25.81
N PRO A 98 0.25 5.76 -24.54
CA PRO A 98 -0.92 5.18 -23.88
C PRO A 98 -2.21 5.54 -24.62
N VAL A 99 -3.14 4.59 -24.66
CA VAL A 99 -4.51 4.79 -25.12
C VAL A 99 -5.43 4.56 -23.93
N THR A 100 -6.28 5.54 -23.61
CA THR A 100 -7.25 5.43 -22.52
C THR A 100 -8.31 4.39 -22.85
N ARG A 101 -9.08 3.98 -21.84
CA ARG A 101 -10.20 3.06 -22.00
C ARG A 101 -11.24 3.53 -23.03
N GLU A 102 -11.41 4.84 -23.16
CA GLU A 102 -12.32 5.51 -24.11
C GLU A 102 -11.76 5.53 -25.53
N GLY A 103 -10.53 5.06 -25.74
CA GLY A 103 -9.85 5.04 -27.05
C GLY A 103 -9.06 6.31 -27.36
N THR A 104 -8.94 7.24 -26.42
CA THR A 104 -8.16 8.47 -26.59
C THR A 104 -6.67 8.16 -26.50
N ARG A 105 -5.90 8.45 -27.55
CA ARG A 105 -4.45 8.38 -27.49
C ARG A 105 -3.90 9.60 -26.76
N LEU A 106 -3.16 9.36 -25.68
CA LEU A 106 -2.44 10.41 -24.96
C LEU A 106 -1.20 10.83 -25.77
N VAL A 107 -0.74 12.05 -25.54
CA VAL A 107 0.43 12.64 -26.22
C VAL A 107 1.48 13.05 -25.20
N HIS A 108 2.71 13.26 -25.67
CA HIS A 108 3.83 13.70 -24.83
C HIS A 108 3.54 15.05 -24.15
N GLY A 109 4.03 15.24 -22.92
CA GLY A 109 3.94 16.53 -22.20
C GLY A 109 3.82 16.45 -20.67
N SER A 110 3.62 15.25 -20.11
CA SER A 110 3.64 14.96 -18.67
C SER A 110 4.68 13.84 -18.40
N ARG A 111 4.73 13.30 -17.18
CA ARG A 111 5.30 11.96 -16.93
C ARG A 111 4.35 10.86 -17.40
N ASP A 112 4.79 9.60 -17.36
CA ASP A 112 3.95 8.43 -17.56
C ASP A 112 3.30 8.34 -18.94
N THR A 113 4.04 8.78 -19.95
CA THR A 113 3.58 8.76 -21.35
C THR A 113 4.22 7.61 -22.12
N TYR A 114 3.90 6.37 -21.73
CA TYR A 114 4.32 5.13 -22.40
C TYR A 114 3.29 4.00 -22.27
N CYS A 115 3.35 3.03 -23.19
CA CYS A 115 2.65 1.76 -23.07
C CYS A 115 3.65 0.69 -22.59
N VAL A 116 3.41 0.13 -21.40
CA VAL A 116 4.28 -0.91 -20.81
C VAL A 116 4.38 -2.17 -21.68
N SER A 117 3.38 -2.44 -22.53
CA SER A 117 3.39 -3.57 -23.47
C SER A 117 4.05 -3.26 -24.81
N ALA A 118 4.49 -2.02 -25.07
CA ALA A 118 5.11 -1.66 -26.34
C ALA A 118 6.55 -2.18 -26.39
N PRO A 119 6.92 -3.02 -27.39
CA PRO A 119 8.28 -3.57 -27.48
C PRO A 119 9.38 -2.49 -27.52
N ALA A 120 9.12 -1.37 -28.20
CA ALA A 120 10.06 -0.25 -28.27
C ALA A 120 10.32 0.38 -26.89
N TYR A 121 9.29 0.52 -26.06
CA TYR A 121 9.44 1.03 -24.70
C TYR A 121 10.23 0.05 -23.84
N ARG A 122 9.90 -1.24 -23.90
CA ARG A 122 10.57 -2.30 -23.15
C ARG A 122 12.06 -2.39 -23.47
N GLU A 123 12.40 -2.36 -24.76
CA GLU A 123 13.78 -2.35 -25.21
C GLU A 123 14.54 -1.10 -24.77
N ALA A 124 13.94 0.09 -24.94
CA ALA A 124 14.56 1.35 -24.53
C ALA A 124 14.78 1.41 -23.00
N ALA A 125 13.79 0.99 -22.20
CA ALA A 125 13.86 0.93 -20.74
C ALA A 125 14.97 -0.03 -20.26
N ARG A 126 15.03 -1.24 -20.83
CA ARG A 126 16.10 -2.20 -20.53
C ARG A 126 17.49 -1.65 -20.91
N ARG A 127 17.59 -0.96 -22.06
CA ARG A 127 18.84 -0.40 -22.56
C ARG A 127 19.38 0.72 -21.66
N ILE A 128 18.55 1.67 -21.25
CA ILE A 128 18.99 2.74 -20.32
C ILE A 128 19.31 2.18 -18.93
N ALA A 129 18.53 1.22 -18.42
CA ALA A 129 18.81 0.55 -17.16
C ALA A 129 20.17 -0.18 -17.20
N SER A 130 20.45 -0.91 -18.28
CA SER A 130 21.74 -1.58 -18.48
C SER A 130 22.91 -0.59 -18.58
N ALA A 131 22.75 0.52 -19.31
CA ALA A 131 23.80 1.52 -19.48
C ALA A 131 24.14 2.24 -18.15
N LEU A 132 23.12 2.56 -17.34
CA LEU A 132 23.32 3.11 -16.00
C LEU A 132 24.02 2.09 -15.09
N ALA A 133 23.59 0.82 -15.11
CA ALA A 133 24.18 -0.22 -14.29
C ALA A 133 25.61 -0.56 -14.70
N GLU A 134 25.93 -0.62 -15.99
CA GLU A 134 27.31 -0.81 -16.47
C GLU A 134 28.23 0.32 -15.98
N ARG A 135 27.72 1.55 -15.92
CA ARG A 135 28.50 2.71 -15.50
C ARG A 135 28.64 2.86 -13.98
N TYR A 136 27.53 2.69 -13.26
CA TYR A 136 27.42 3.03 -11.83
C TYR A 136 27.24 1.82 -10.93
N GLY A 137 27.20 0.62 -11.50
CA GLY A 137 26.96 -0.65 -10.80
C GLY A 137 27.85 -0.89 -9.61
N ASP A 138 29.10 -0.41 -9.65
CA ASP A 138 30.12 -0.48 -8.60
C ASP A 138 30.37 0.85 -7.87
N HIS A 139 29.71 1.95 -8.28
CA HIS A 139 29.99 3.29 -7.76
C HIS A 139 29.71 3.38 -6.25
N PRO A 140 30.66 3.85 -5.41
CA PRO A 140 30.56 3.74 -3.96
C PRO A 140 29.41 4.56 -3.35
N ALA A 141 28.91 5.58 -4.05
CA ALA A 141 27.71 6.30 -3.64
C ALA A 141 26.44 5.43 -3.70
N VAL A 142 26.30 4.56 -4.70
CA VAL A 142 25.04 3.85 -4.95
C VAL A 142 24.82 2.84 -3.83
N ALA A 143 23.69 2.92 -3.14
CA ALA A 143 23.30 2.02 -2.06
C ALA A 143 22.06 1.18 -2.41
N LEU A 144 21.22 1.70 -3.31
CA LEU A 144 19.96 1.12 -3.76
C LEU A 144 19.75 1.48 -5.24
N TRP A 145 19.05 0.61 -5.97
CA TRP A 145 18.53 0.90 -7.29
C TRP A 145 17.01 1.07 -7.23
N HIS A 146 16.52 2.17 -7.80
CA HIS A 146 15.10 2.49 -7.91
C HIS A 146 14.65 2.30 -9.36
N VAL A 147 14.02 1.17 -9.64
CA VAL A 147 13.50 0.89 -10.99
C VAL A 147 12.24 1.70 -11.22
N HIS A 148 12.19 2.45 -12.33
CA HIS A 148 11.04 3.27 -12.72
C HIS A 148 10.66 4.29 -11.63
N ASN A 149 9.44 4.83 -11.71
CA ASN A 149 8.75 5.55 -10.65
C ASN A 149 7.26 5.24 -10.72
N GLU A 150 6.63 4.75 -9.64
CA GLU A 150 5.18 4.56 -9.53
C GLU A 150 4.51 3.93 -10.79
N TYR A 151 4.55 2.61 -10.96
CA TYR A 151 3.87 1.98 -12.10
C TYR A 151 2.35 2.13 -12.04
N VAL A 152 1.77 3.14 -12.71
CA VAL A 152 0.32 3.44 -12.70
C VAL A 152 -0.34 3.61 -14.06
N THR A 153 0.43 3.49 -15.15
CA THR A 153 -0.02 3.85 -16.51
C THR A 153 -0.71 2.71 -17.25
N LEU A 154 -2.02 2.57 -17.08
CA LEU A 154 -2.81 1.60 -17.84
C LEU A 154 -2.97 2.01 -19.32
N CYS A 155 -3.00 1.02 -20.21
CA CYS A 155 -3.11 1.25 -21.65
C CYS A 155 -4.08 0.24 -22.31
N TRP A 156 -4.83 0.69 -23.31
CA TRP A 156 -5.76 -0.12 -24.12
C TRP A 156 -5.39 -0.15 -25.62
N CYS A 157 -4.13 0.15 -25.96
CA CYS A 157 -3.67 0.20 -27.36
C CYS A 157 -3.51 -1.21 -27.99
N GLU A 158 -3.10 -1.26 -29.26
CA GLU A 158 -2.95 -2.52 -29.99
C GLU A 158 -1.79 -3.39 -29.48
N HIS A 159 -0.72 -2.79 -28.92
CA HIS A 159 0.35 -3.53 -28.25
C HIS A 159 -0.20 -4.26 -27.01
N THR A 160 -0.95 -3.56 -26.17
CA THR A 160 -1.65 -4.16 -25.03
C THR A 160 -2.64 -5.24 -25.48
N ALA A 161 -3.40 -5.02 -26.55
CA ALA A 161 -4.31 -6.04 -27.08
C ALA A 161 -3.57 -7.30 -27.57
N ALA A 162 -2.40 -7.14 -28.20
CA ALA A 162 -1.56 -8.26 -28.61
C ALA A 162 -1.00 -9.03 -27.40
N ALA A 163 -0.39 -8.33 -26.44
CA ALA A 163 0.15 -8.93 -25.22
C ALA A 163 -0.93 -9.63 -24.39
N PHE A 164 -2.10 -9.00 -24.24
CA PHE A 164 -3.23 -9.59 -23.51
C PHE A 164 -3.72 -10.90 -24.14
N ARG A 165 -3.79 -10.99 -25.47
CA ARG A 165 -4.15 -12.24 -26.16
C ARG A 165 -3.11 -13.34 -25.96
N VAL A 166 -1.83 -13.00 -25.87
CA VAL A 166 -0.76 -13.96 -25.53
C VAL A 166 -0.95 -14.46 -24.10
N TRP A 167 -1.16 -13.55 -23.15
CA TRP A 167 -1.41 -13.88 -21.75
C TRP A 167 -2.65 -14.79 -21.61
N LEU A 168 -3.77 -14.45 -22.25
CA LEU A 168 -5.01 -15.25 -22.18
C LEU A 168 -4.83 -16.66 -22.75
N ARG A 169 -4.04 -16.84 -23.80
CA ARG A 169 -3.69 -18.17 -24.31
C ARG A 169 -2.91 -18.99 -23.29
N ALA A 170 -1.99 -18.36 -22.56
CA ALA A 170 -1.23 -19.02 -21.50
C ALA A 170 -2.13 -19.40 -20.31
N GLN A 171 -3.07 -18.53 -19.92
CA GLN A 171 -3.94 -18.77 -18.77
C GLN A 171 -5.05 -19.79 -19.05
N HIS A 172 -5.72 -19.69 -20.21
CA HIS A 172 -6.91 -20.48 -20.51
C HIS A 172 -6.67 -21.65 -21.46
N GLY A 173 -5.57 -21.62 -22.24
CA GLY A 173 -5.21 -22.63 -23.24
C GLY A 173 -6.07 -22.64 -24.50
N SER A 174 -7.39 -22.44 -24.38
CA SER A 174 -8.34 -22.48 -25.50
C SER A 174 -9.44 -21.42 -25.37
N LEU A 175 -10.06 -21.07 -26.50
CA LEU A 175 -11.23 -20.18 -26.51
C LEU A 175 -12.44 -20.81 -25.82
N ASP A 176 -12.59 -22.13 -25.84
CA ASP A 176 -13.68 -22.78 -25.13
C ASP A 176 -13.56 -22.59 -23.61
N ALA A 177 -12.35 -22.77 -23.07
CA ALA A 177 -12.08 -22.51 -21.66
C ALA A 177 -12.28 -21.04 -21.28
N LEU A 178 -11.78 -20.10 -22.11
CA LEU A 178 -11.99 -18.66 -21.90
C LEU A 178 -13.47 -18.29 -21.96
N ASN A 179 -14.20 -18.79 -22.96
CA ASN A 179 -15.61 -18.50 -23.16
C ASN A 179 -16.46 -19.00 -21.97
N GLU A 180 -16.09 -20.16 -21.41
CA GLU A 180 -16.69 -20.70 -20.18
C GLU A 180 -16.32 -19.85 -18.96
N ALA A 181 -15.03 -19.55 -18.77
CA ALA A 181 -14.54 -18.74 -17.66
C ALA A 181 -15.19 -17.35 -17.61
N TRP A 182 -15.42 -16.72 -18.76
CA TRP A 182 -16.07 -15.41 -18.83
C TRP A 182 -17.60 -15.48 -18.95
N GLY A 183 -18.21 -16.66 -19.01
CA GLY A 183 -19.66 -16.79 -19.16
C GLY A 183 -20.21 -16.13 -20.44
N THR A 184 -19.43 -16.17 -21.52
CA THR A 184 -19.69 -15.43 -22.78
C THR A 184 -20.98 -15.84 -23.53
N ALA A 185 -21.63 -16.92 -23.11
CA ALA A 185 -22.97 -17.27 -23.59
C ALA A 185 -23.99 -16.16 -23.27
N PHE A 186 -23.81 -15.44 -22.17
CA PHE A 186 -24.62 -14.29 -21.80
C PHE A 186 -24.45 -13.15 -22.82
N TRP A 187 -25.56 -12.62 -23.33
CA TRP A 187 -25.60 -11.58 -24.36
C TRP A 187 -24.80 -11.89 -25.65
N SER A 188 -24.64 -13.18 -26.01
CA SER A 188 -24.01 -13.60 -27.27
C SER A 188 -22.58 -13.08 -27.46
N GLN A 189 -21.78 -13.04 -26.38
CA GLN A 189 -20.39 -12.55 -26.38
C GLN A 189 -19.35 -13.64 -26.74
N ARG A 190 -19.78 -14.80 -27.23
CA ARG A 190 -18.88 -15.94 -27.50
C ARG A 190 -17.84 -15.60 -28.56
N TYR A 191 -16.57 -15.78 -28.24
CA TYR A 191 -15.44 -15.58 -29.15
C TYR A 191 -15.15 -16.81 -29.97
N GLY A 192 -15.04 -16.65 -31.29
CA GLY A 192 -14.66 -17.69 -32.26
C GLY A 192 -13.20 -17.62 -32.71
N SER A 193 -12.51 -16.52 -32.43
CA SER A 193 -11.06 -16.40 -32.64
C SER A 193 -10.44 -15.48 -31.56
N TRP A 194 -9.15 -15.65 -31.29
CA TRP A 194 -8.44 -14.81 -30.32
C TRP A 194 -8.36 -13.35 -30.77
N GLU A 195 -8.35 -13.11 -32.09
CA GLU A 195 -8.28 -11.78 -32.69
C GLU A 195 -9.51 -10.93 -32.37
N GLN A 196 -10.64 -11.55 -32.01
CA GLN A 196 -11.87 -10.88 -31.59
C GLN A 196 -11.80 -10.37 -30.13
N VAL A 197 -10.85 -10.87 -29.33
CA VAL A 197 -10.69 -10.44 -27.94
C VAL A 197 -9.92 -9.13 -27.90
N LEU A 198 -10.54 -8.12 -27.29
CA LEU A 198 -9.96 -6.80 -27.05
C LEU A 198 -9.83 -6.56 -25.54
N PRO A 199 -8.88 -5.71 -25.10
CA PRO A 199 -8.91 -5.14 -23.76
C PRO A 199 -10.28 -4.52 -23.43
N PRO A 200 -10.72 -4.48 -22.16
CA PRO A 200 -12.03 -3.96 -21.76
C PRO A 200 -12.13 -2.45 -22.01
N ARG A 201 -12.55 -2.07 -23.22
CA ARG A 201 -12.82 -0.69 -23.66
C ARG A 201 -14.24 -0.25 -23.29
N ALA A 202 -14.59 0.99 -23.61
CA ALA A 202 -15.95 1.52 -23.41
C ALA A 202 -17.02 0.67 -24.14
N THR A 203 -18.08 0.30 -23.42
CA THR A 203 -19.24 -0.49 -23.91
C THR A 203 -20.55 0.23 -23.63
N GLN A 204 -21.64 -0.15 -24.31
CA GLN A 204 -22.97 0.46 -24.13
C GLN A 204 -23.57 0.25 -22.72
N TRP A 205 -23.32 -0.92 -22.16
CA TRP A 205 -23.78 -1.32 -20.83
C TRP A 205 -22.60 -1.92 -20.04
N HIS A 206 -22.88 -2.71 -19.00
CA HIS A 206 -21.88 -3.37 -18.17
C HIS A 206 -20.89 -4.20 -18.99
N ARG A 207 -19.62 -4.10 -18.59
CA ARG A 207 -18.53 -4.93 -19.13
C ARG A 207 -18.64 -6.35 -18.60
N ASN A 208 -18.04 -7.29 -19.32
CA ASN A 208 -17.89 -8.65 -18.82
C ASN A 208 -16.94 -8.63 -17.59
N PRO A 209 -17.38 -9.11 -16.41
CA PRO A 209 -16.56 -9.06 -15.20
C PRO A 209 -15.32 -9.97 -15.28
N GLY A 210 -15.44 -11.14 -15.92
CA GLY A 210 -14.31 -12.05 -16.14
C GLY A 210 -13.24 -11.42 -17.03
N LEU A 211 -13.64 -10.77 -18.13
CA LEU A 211 -12.72 -9.99 -18.98
C LEU A 211 -12.03 -8.86 -18.20
N THR A 212 -12.77 -8.15 -17.36
CA THR A 212 -12.23 -7.01 -16.60
C THR A 212 -11.23 -7.47 -15.53
N LEU A 213 -11.56 -8.55 -14.81
CA LEU A 213 -10.68 -9.16 -13.82
C LEU A 213 -9.39 -9.70 -14.46
N ASP A 214 -9.51 -10.46 -15.54
CA ASP A 214 -8.35 -11.00 -16.27
C ASP A 214 -7.49 -9.88 -16.87
N PHE A 215 -8.08 -8.76 -17.28
CA PHE A 215 -7.30 -7.63 -17.75
C PHE A 215 -6.49 -6.96 -16.61
N SER A 216 -7.04 -6.84 -15.40
CA SER A 216 -6.29 -6.34 -14.24
C SER A 216 -5.13 -7.27 -13.88
N ARG A 217 -5.36 -8.59 -13.87
CA ARG A 217 -4.32 -9.62 -13.66
C ARG A 217 -3.23 -9.54 -14.72
N PHE A 218 -3.61 -9.51 -15.99
CA PHE A 218 -2.68 -9.33 -17.11
C PHE A 218 -1.85 -8.06 -16.94
N PHE A 219 -2.49 -6.93 -16.64
CA PHE A 219 -1.78 -5.66 -16.53
C PHE A 219 -0.78 -5.67 -15.38
N SER A 220 -1.15 -6.28 -14.24
CA SER A 220 -0.24 -6.54 -13.13
C SER A 220 0.97 -7.37 -13.56
N ASP A 221 0.74 -8.51 -14.23
CA ASP A 221 1.82 -9.39 -14.69
C ASP A 221 2.74 -8.69 -15.70
N GLU A 222 2.17 -7.88 -16.59
CA GLU A 222 2.91 -7.14 -17.61
C GLU A 222 3.83 -6.07 -16.99
N VAL A 223 3.34 -5.37 -15.96
CA VAL A 223 4.13 -4.41 -15.16
C VAL A 223 5.24 -5.13 -14.41
N ILE A 224 4.92 -6.25 -13.74
CA ILE A 224 5.93 -7.05 -13.02
C ILE A 224 7.01 -7.51 -14.01
N ALA A 225 6.64 -8.01 -15.19
CA ALA A 225 7.60 -8.38 -16.22
C ALA A 225 8.50 -7.19 -16.65
N ALA A 226 7.96 -5.97 -16.74
CA ALA A 226 8.73 -4.76 -17.10
C ALA A 226 9.75 -4.41 -16.02
N TYR A 227 9.34 -4.53 -14.76
CA TYR A 227 10.22 -4.38 -13.62
C TYR A 227 11.34 -5.42 -13.65
N LEU A 228 11.01 -6.70 -13.87
CA LEU A 228 11.97 -7.81 -13.91
C LEU A 228 13.02 -7.62 -15.00
N GLU A 229 12.63 -7.20 -16.20
CA GLU A 229 13.58 -6.94 -17.31
C GLU A 229 14.63 -5.90 -16.95
N GLN A 230 14.23 -4.82 -16.27
CA GLN A 230 15.16 -3.77 -15.83
C GLN A 230 15.99 -4.21 -14.62
N ARG A 231 15.37 -4.88 -13.63
CA ARG A 231 16.05 -5.45 -12.47
C ARG A 231 17.15 -6.41 -12.90
N ASP A 232 16.86 -7.31 -13.84
CA ASP A 232 17.80 -8.33 -14.29
C ASP A 232 18.93 -7.73 -15.15
N ALA A 233 18.63 -6.67 -15.91
CA ALA A 233 19.67 -5.88 -16.59
C ALA A 233 20.62 -5.20 -15.57
N ILE A 234 20.08 -4.62 -14.50
CA ILE A 234 20.87 -4.02 -13.42
C ILE A 234 21.74 -5.07 -12.73
N ARG A 235 21.16 -6.23 -12.39
CA ARG A 235 21.85 -7.34 -11.69
C ARG A 235 23.02 -7.94 -12.47
N THR A 236 23.11 -7.68 -13.78
CA THR A 236 24.28 -8.09 -14.59
C THR A 236 25.52 -7.28 -14.22
N HIS A 237 25.36 -6.07 -13.68
CA HIS A 237 26.45 -5.12 -13.40
C HIS A 237 26.49 -4.64 -11.94
N SER A 238 25.52 -5.00 -11.10
CA SER A 238 25.46 -4.55 -9.71
C SER A 238 24.92 -5.64 -8.78
N ASP A 239 25.51 -5.76 -7.59
CA ASP A 239 25.03 -6.61 -6.49
C ASP A 239 24.16 -5.85 -5.47
N ARG A 240 23.91 -4.57 -5.73
CA ARG A 240 23.15 -3.68 -4.84
C ARG A 240 21.66 -4.05 -4.90
N PRO A 241 20.91 -3.90 -3.80
CA PRO A 241 19.48 -4.17 -3.77
C PRO A 241 18.74 -3.37 -4.85
N VAL A 242 17.69 -3.97 -5.41
CA VAL A 242 16.83 -3.34 -6.42
C VAL A 242 15.39 -3.29 -5.92
N THR A 243 14.76 -2.12 -6.03
CA THR A 243 13.36 -1.89 -5.64
C THR A 243 12.62 -1.05 -6.69
N THR A 244 11.36 -0.78 -6.43
CA THR A 244 10.51 0.23 -7.08
C THR A 244 9.52 0.75 -6.03
N ASN A 245 9.16 2.02 -6.10
CA ASN A 245 8.20 2.62 -5.17
C ASN A 245 6.76 2.22 -5.50
N MET A 246 6.02 1.80 -4.47
CA MET A 246 4.61 1.43 -4.56
C MET A 246 3.73 2.54 -3.97
N MET A 247 2.75 3.01 -4.74
CA MET A 247 1.78 4.00 -4.26
C MET A 247 0.79 3.37 -3.26
N GLN A 248 0.96 3.67 -1.98
CA GLN A 248 0.06 3.18 -0.92
C GLN A 248 -0.69 4.35 -0.26
N PRO A 249 -1.86 4.10 0.36
CA PRO A 249 -2.61 2.84 0.38
C PRO A 249 -3.71 2.77 -0.71
N GLY A 250 -3.88 3.80 -1.53
CA GLY A 250 -5.05 3.93 -2.41
C GLY A 250 -4.98 3.21 -3.77
N TYR A 251 -3.78 2.81 -4.22
CA TYR A 251 -3.58 2.29 -5.57
C TYR A 251 -3.42 0.78 -5.58
N GLN A 252 -4.23 0.11 -6.39
CA GLN A 252 -4.20 -1.34 -6.58
C GLN A 252 -4.37 -1.67 -8.07
N ASN A 253 -3.43 -1.23 -8.91
CA ASN A 253 -3.37 -1.61 -10.33
C ASN A 253 -2.39 -2.76 -10.60
N VAL A 254 -1.59 -3.12 -9.60
CA VAL A 254 -0.67 -4.27 -9.59
C VAL A 254 -1.02 -5.14 -8.38
N ASP A 255 -0.86 -6.46 -8.50
CA ASP A 255 -0.88 -7.35 -7.34
C ASP A 255 0.38 -7.09 -6.49
N LEU A 256 0.21 -6.34 -5.41
CA LEU A 256 1.31 -5.92 -4.55
C LEU A 256 1.91 -7.11 -3.77
N TRP A 257 1.18 -8.21 -3.59
CA TRP A 257 1.76 -9.46 -3.07
C TRP A 257 2.71 -10.09 -4.08
N ALA A 258 2.39 -10.03 -5.37
CA ALA A 258 3.25 -10.55 -6.42
C ALA A 258 4.49 -9.68 -6.63
N LEU A 259 4.30 -8.36 -6.74
CA LEU A 259 5.42 -7.43 -6.88
C LEU A 259 6.38 -7.49 -5.68
N SER A 260 5.86 -7.62 -4.45
CA SER A 260 6.71 -7.65 -3.25
C SER A 260 7.62 -8.87 -3.14
N ARG A 261 7.33 -9.96 -3.86
CA ARG A 261 8.21 -11.13 -3.96
C ARG A 261 9.40 -10.89 -4.89
N GLU A 262 9.29 -9.92 -5.79
CA GLU A 262 10.29 -9.67 -6.84
C GLU A 262 11.27 -8.54 -6.51
N VAL A 263 10.89 -7.65 -5.57
CA VAL A 263 11.75 -6.57 -5.06
C VAL A 263 12.63 -7.05 -3.90
N ASP A 264 13.85 -6.52 -3.82
CA ASP A 264 14.77 -6.83 -2.71
C ASP A 264 14.38 -6.12 -1.40
N LEU A 265 13.67 -5.00 -1.53
CA LEU A 265 13.19 -4.14 -0.46
C LEU A 265 11.81 -3.62 -0.84
N VAL A 266 10.81 -3.73 0.03
CA VAL A 266 9.53 -3.04 -0.21
C VAL A 266 9.74 -1.56 0.04
N ALA A 267 9.39 -0.72 -0.93
CA ALA A 267 9.44 0.72 -0.83
C ALA A 267 8.07 1.31 -1.18
N ILE A 268 7.60 2.29 -0.40
CA ILE A 268 6.28 2.91 -0.63
C ILE A 268 6.35 4.43 -0.63
N ASP A 269 5.41 5.02 -1.36
CA ASP A 269 5.11 6.44 -1.30
C ASP A 269 3.80 6.61 -0.55
N HIS A 270 3.79 7.53 0.43
CA HIS A 270 2.61 7.77 1.24
C HIS A 270 2.32 9.26 1.44
N TYR A 271 1.12 9.64 1.02
CA TYR A 271 0.55 10.98 1.20
C TYR A 271 -0.85 10.85 1.80
N PRO A 272 -1.03 11.22 3.08
CA PRO A 272 -2.34 11.11 3.73
C PRO A 272 -3.43 11.86 2.96
N ASP A 273 -4.59 11.22 2.79
CA ASP A 273 -5.75 11.75 2.06
C ASP A 273 -6.85 12.34 2.95
N ARG A 274 -6.56 12.44 4.27
CA ARG A 274 -7.41 13.06 5.30
C ARG A 274 -6.54 13.74 6.35
N PRO A 275 -6.96 14.89 6.91
CA PRO A 275 -6.18 15.61 7.92
C PRO A 275 -6.41 15.13 9.36
N GLY A 276 -5.59 15.64 10.29
CA GLY A 276 -5.75 15.44 11.72
C GLY A 276 -5.52 13.98 12.15
N LEU A 277 -6.35 13.47 13.07
CA LEU A 277 -6.23 12.10 13.58
C LEU A 277 -6.35 11.04 12.47
N ASP A 278 -7.12 11.33 11.43
CA ASP A 278 -7.28 10.43 10.29
C ASP A 278 -5.97 10.32 9.48
N ALA A 279 -5.14 11.36 9.45
CA ALA A 279 -3.81 11.28 8.82
C ALA A 279 -2.91 10.29 9.55
N ALA A 280 -2.93 10.30 10.89
CA ALA A 280 -2.16 9.38 11.72
C ALA A 280 -2.62 7.92 11.55
N ALA A 281 -3.94 7.70 11.53
CA ALA A 281 -4.50 6.39 11.24
C ALA A 281 -4.15 5.91 9.81
N ASP A 282 -4.12 6.82 8.83
CA ASP A 282 -3.74 6.49 7.45
C ASP A 282 -2.24 6.15 7.32
N VAL A 283 -1.37 6.83 8.06
CA VAL A 283 0.05 6.47 8.20
C VAL A 283 0.19 5.05 8.76
N ALA A 284 -0.55 4.72 9.83
CA ALA A 284 -0.53 3.38 10.39
C ALA A 284 -1.05 2.33 9.38
N PHE A 285 -2.09 2.64 8.63
CA PHE A 285 -2.67 1.77 7.60
C PHE A 285 -1.69 1.49 6.46
N ALA A 286 -1.04 2.53 5.91
CA ALA A 286 -0.05 2.37 4.86
C ALA A 286 1.19 1.58 5.35
N ALA A 287 1.68 1.90 6.55
CA ALA A 287 2.86 1.26 7.12
C ALA A 287 2.65 -0.23 7.46
N ASP A 288 1.49 -0.59 8.03
CA ASP A 288 1.13 -1.98 8.31
C ASP A 288 1.01 -2.79 7.02
N ARG A 289 0.46 -2.20 5.95
CA ARG A 289 0.43 -2.83 4.62
C ARG A 289 1.82 -3.03 4.05
N ALA A 290 2.68 -2.00 4.06
CA ALA A 290 4.05 -2.09 3.56
C ALA A 290 4.85 -3.20 4.26
N ARG A 291 4.80 -3.24 5.60
CA ARG A 291 5.40 -4.31 6.40
C ARG A 291 4.88 -5.68 5.98
N SER A 292 3.57 -5.80 5.78
CA SER A 292 2.92 -7.07 5.44
C SER A 292 3.33 -7.58 4.06
N PHE A 293 3.40 -6.72 3.05
CA PHE A 293 3.94 -7.07 1.73
C PHE A 293 5.40 -7.50 1.79
N GLY A 294 6.18 -6.92 2.72
CA GLY A 294 7.55 -7.31 3.03
C GLY A 294 7.67 -8.63 3.81
N ASN A 295 6.56 -9.27 4.17
CA ASN A 295 6.49 -10.43 5.06
C ASN A 295 7.13 -10.17 6.43
N GLY A 296 6.89 -8.98 7.01
CA GLY A 296 7.46 -8.57 8.29
C GLY A 296 8.91 -8.08 8.23
N ARG A 297 9.59 -8.21 7.07
CA ARG A 297 10.92 -7.64 6.87
C ARG A 297 10.86 -6.11 6.90
N PRO A 298 11.96 -5.44 7.30
CA PRO A 298 12.07 -4.00 7.16
C PRO A 298 11.80 -3.55 5.72
N TRP A 299 11.16 -2.39 5.61
CA TRP A 299 10.77 -1.76 4.35
C TRP A 299 11.24 -0.29 4.37
N LEU A 300 11.00 0.47 3.29
CA LEU A 300 11.43 1.86 3.20
C LEU A 300 10.27 2.79 2.82
N LEU A 301 10.02 3.80 3.64
CA LEU A 301 9.25 4.97 3.22
C LEU A 301 10.11 5.76 2.23
N MET A 302 9.81 5.62 0.94
CA MET A 302 10.53 6.25 -0.16
C MET A 302 10.10 7.70 -0.35
N GLU A 303 8.81 7.97 -0.23
CA GLU A 303 8.30 9.32 -0.34
C GLU A 303 7.23 9.64 0.70
N GLN A 304 7.32 10.85 1.24
CA GLN A 304 6.23 11.58 1.88
C GLN A 304 6.46 13.09 1.66
N GLY A 305 5.43 13.90 1.86
CA GLY A 305 5.57 15.37 1.87
C GLY A 305 6.00 15.93 3.23
N THR A 306 6.80 17.00 3.25
CA THR A 306 7.08 17.78 4.47
C THR A 306 5.90 18.65 4.88
N SER A 307 4.98 18.96 3.97
CA SER A 307 3.78 19.74 4.23
C SER A 307 2.61 19.36 3.30
N THR A 308 2.60 18.13 2.77
CA THR A 308 1.52 17.63 1.90
C THR A 308 0.59 16.73 2.70
N VAL A 309 -0.65 17.20 2.93
CA VAL A 309 -1.79 16.37 3.35
C VAL A 309 -2.96 16.70 2.43
N TYR A 310 -3.52 15.71 1.74
CA TYR A 310 -4.65 15.94 0.84
C TYR A 310 -5.97 16.00 1.63
N ASP A 311 -6.84 16.92 1.23
CA ASP A 311 -8.20 17.05 1.74
C ASP A 311 -9.12 17.51 0.61
N GLN A 312 -9.79 16.56 -0.04
CA GLN A 312 -10.83 16.80 -1.06
C GLN A 312 -10.55 17.99 -2.01
N GLY A 313 -9.49 17.85 -2.82
CA GLY A 313 -9.11 18.89 -3.80
C GLY A 313 -8.30 20.05 -3.23
N ARG A 314 -7.90 19.97 -1.95
CA ARG A 314 -6.93 20.88 -1.32
C ARG A 314 -5.70 20.11 -0.87
N THR A 315 -4.59 20.82 -0.76
CA THR A 315 -3.39 20.37 -0.07
C THR A 315 -3.23 21.24 1.17
N LEU A 316 -3.32 20.61 2.35
CA LEU A 316 -3.15 21.23 3.65
C LEU A 316 -1.70 21.05 4.11
N ALA A 317 -1.20 22.04 4.85
CA ALA A 317 0.11 21.96 5.48
C ALA A 317 0.06 21.03 6.69
N LYS A 318 1.17 20.34 6.94
CA LYS A 318 1.42 19.66 8.22
C LYS A 318 1.53 20.70 9.34
N GLU A 319 0.87 20.44 10.46
CA GLU A 319 0.98 21.22 11.70
C GLU A 319 2.37 21.02 12.34
N PRO A 320 2.85 21.96 13.17
CA PRO A 320 4.15 21.84 13.81
C PRO A 320 4.34 20.49 14.54
N GLY A 321 5.42 19.78 14.23
CA GLY A 321 5.76 18.47 14.81
C GLY A 321 5.21 17.27 14.03
N GLU A 322 4.32 17.47 13.05
CA GLU A 322 3.77 16.37 12.24
C GLU A 322 4.79 15.75 11.28
N ILE A 323 5.81 16.50 10.85
CA ILE A 323 6.90 15.92 10.03
C ILE A 323 7.56 14.78 10.82
N LEU A 324 7.95 15.04 12.07
CA LEU A 324 8.55 14.05 12.94
C LEU A 324 7.54 12.95 13.30
N ARG A 325 6.33 13.31 13.74
CA ARG A 325 5.33 12.32 14.20
C ARG A 325 4.91 11.36 13.09
N HIS A 326 4.68 11.84 11.87
CA HIS A 326 4.34 10.95 10.74
C HIS A 326 5.54 10.10 10.33
N SER A 327 6.76 10.65 10.33
CA SER A 327 7.98 9.87 10.03
C SER A 327 8.18 8.75 11.06
N LEU A 328 7.99 9.04 12.36
CA LEU A 328 8.05 8.05 13.41
C LEU A 328 6.91 7.03 13.33
N GLY A 329 5.71 7.39 12.86
CA GLY A 329 4.62 6.44 12.63
C GLY A 329 5.01 5.32 11.64
N HIS A 330 5.68 5.68 10.55
CA HIS A 330 6.22 4.71 9.59
C HIS A 330 7.39 3.91 10.17
N ILE A 331 8.35 4.58 10.81
CA ILE A 331 9.53 3.93 11.41
C ILE A 331 9.11 2.95 12.51
N ALA A 332 8.14 3.31 13.35
CA ALA A 332 7.60 2.47 14.41
C ALA A 332 7.02 1.16 13.87
N ARG A 333 6.46 1.19 12.67
CA ARG A 333 5.80 0.05 12.00
C ARG A 333 6.70 -0.70 11.02
N GLY A 334 8.01 -0.48 11.09
CA GLY A 334 9.02 -1.29 10.42
C GLY A 334 9.74 -0.63 9.24
N SER A 335 9.51 0.67 8.99
CA SER A 335 10.34 1.39 8.01
C SER A 335 11.76 1.56 8.55
N ASP A 336 12.77 1.25 7.73
CA ASP A 336 14.18 1.48 8.01
C ASP A 336 14.65 2.87 7.53
N GLY A 337 13.74 3.84 7.56
CA GLY A 337 14.00 5.24 7.22
C GLY A 337 12.76 6.07 7.01
N ALA A 338 12.97 7.34 6.68
CA ALA A 338 11.95 8.27 6.25
C ALA A 338 12.53 9.19 5.19
N LEU A 339 12.18 8.93 3.93
CA LEU A 339 12.55 9.75 2.78
C LEU A 339 11.38 10.66 2.36
N PHE A 340 11.69 11.70 1.59
CA PHE A 340 10.75 12.74 1.21
C PHE A 340 10.79 13.01 -0.29
N PHE A 341 9.61 13.20 -0.89
CA PHE A 341 9.50 13.97 -2.12
C PHE A 341 9.23 15.43 -1.73
N GLN A 342 10.19 16.33 -1.87
CA GLN A 342 11.56 16.15 -2.37
C GLN A 342 12.55 16.95 -1.52
N TRP A 343 13.85 16.82 -1.79
CA TRP A 343 14.89 17.59 -1.10
C TRP A 343 14.69 19.09 -1.25
N ARG A 344 14.62 19.62 -2.48
CA ARG A 344 14.47 21.06 -2.73
C ARG A 344 13.27 21.31 -3.62
N GLN A 345 12.41 22.24 -3.21
CA GLN A 345 11.15 22.52 -3.89
C GLN A 345 11.41 23.00 -5.32
N SER A 346 10.85 22.32 -6.31
CA SER A 346 11.02 22.67 -7.73
C SER A 346 10.65 24.13 -7.98
N LYS A 347 11.51 24.88 -8.68
CA LYS A 347 11.28 26.29 -9.02
C LYS A 347 10.27 26.51 -10.17
N ALA A 348 9.98 25.45 -10.92
CA ALA A 348 9.12 25.45 -12.09
C ALA A 348 8.62 24.01 -12.37
N GLY A 349 7.62 23.89 -13.26
CA GLY A 349 7.02 22.62 -13.64
C GLY A 349 5.69 22.34 -12.93
N ALA A 350 5.11 21.18 -13.20
CA ALA A 350 3.77 20.82 -12.73
C ALA A 350 3.66 20.74 -11.20
N GLU A 351 4.76 20.39 -10.53
CA GLU A 351 4.82 20.16 -9.07
C GLU A 351 5.55 21.27 -8.32
N GLN A 352 5.66 22.47 -8.89
CA GLN A 352 6.33 23.60 -8.23
C GLN A 352 5.74 23.95 -6.84
N TRP A 353 4.49 23.53 -6.57
CA TRP A 353 3.81 23.75 -5.28
C TRP A 353 3.85 22.53 -4.35
N HIS A 354 4.39 21.39 -4.79
CA HIS A 354 4.59 20.25 -3.90
C HIS A 354 5.58 20.63 -2.80
N SER A 355 5.36 20.16 -1.58
CA SER A 355 6.25 20.46 -0.45
C SER A 355 7.64 19.83 -0.63
N ALA A 356 8.64 20.38 0.08
CA ALA A 356 10.01 19.87 0.05
C ALA A 356 10.73 20.11 1.37
N MET A 357 11.86 19.43 1.58
CA MET A 357 12.70 19.59 2.76
C MET A 357 13.27 21.02 2.85
N VAL A 358 13.78 21.54 1.73
CA VAL A 358 14.14 22.93 1.52
C VAL A 358 13.04 23.60 0.69
N PRO A 359 12.12 24.35 1.31
CA PRO A 359 11.03 25.02 0.59
C PRO A 359 11.56 26.22 -0.22
N HIS A 360 10.70 26.83 -1.05
CA HIS A 360 11.02 28.09 -1.75
C HIS A 360 11.44 29.22 -0.81
N ALA A 361 10.96 29.20 0.43
CA ALA A 361 11.37 30.16 1.48
C ALA A 361 12.84 30.01 1.89
N GLY A 362 13.48 28.89 1.54
CA GLY A 362 14.86 28.58 1.88
C GLY A 362 15.03 27.96 3.27
N PRO A 363 16.30 27.83 3.74
CA PRO A 363 16.64 27.16 4.98
C PRO A 363 16.23 27.94 6.25
N ASP A 364 15.98 29.25 6.15
CA ASP A 364 15.40 30.05 7.24
C ASP A 364 13.87 29.91 7.26
N SER A 365 13.39 28.69 7.51
CA SER A 365 11.97 28.36 7.54
C SER A 365 11.64 27.35 8.62
N ARG A 366 10.39 27.38 9.10
CA ARG A 366 9.86 26.38 10.05
C ARG A 366 10.05 24.95 9.52
N VAL A 367 9.75 24.74 8.23
CA VAL A 367 9.84 23.44 7.57
C VAL A 367 11.27 22.90 7.62
N PHE A 368 12.27 23.68 7.23
CA PHE A 368 13.66 23.20 7.27
C PHE A 368 14.16 23.00 8.70
N ALA A 369 13.74 23.83 9.66
CA ALA A 369 14.05 23.62 11.08
C ALA A 369 13.48 22.28 11.60
N GLU A 370 12.24 21.95 11.25
CA GLU A 370 11.62 20.65 11.59
C GLU A 370 12.27 19.47 10.86
N VAL A 371 12.72 19.66 9.62
CA VAL A 371 13.52 18.67 8.88
C VAL A 371 14.82 18.38 9.62
N LYS A 372 15.56 19.40 10.08
CA LYS A 372 16.79 19.20 10.87
C LYS A 372 16.52 18.46 12.18
N ALA A 373 15.45 18.82 12.88
CA ALA A 373 15.04 18.12 14.09
C ALA A 373 14.68 16.66 13.81
N THR A 374 14.02 16.38 12.68
CA THR A 374 13.66 15.03 12.26
C THR A 374 14.89 14.21 11.89
N GLY A 375 15.84 14.78 11.15
CA GLY A 375 17.08 14.09 10.79
C GLY A 375 17.95 13.76 12.00
N GLU A 376 18.06 14.69 12.97
CA GLU A 376 18.74 14.40 14.24
C GLU A 376 18.03 13.29 15.02
N ALA A 377 16.70 13.31 15.09
CA ALA A 377 15.91 12.25 15.72
C ALA A 377 16.14 10.88 15.04
N VAL A 378 16.04 10.81 13.71
CA VAL A 378 16.26 9.57 12.94
C VAL A 378 17.70 9.05 13.11
N SER A 379 18.70 9.93 13.17
CA SER A 379 20.10 9.53 13.36
C SER A 379 20.36 8.83 14.70
N ARG A 380 19.59 9.16 15.75
CA ARG A 380 19.68 8.52 17.08
C ARG A 380 19.05 7.13 17.11
N LEU A 381 18.23 6.82 16.11
CA LEU A 381 17.51 5.57 15.97
C LEU A 381 18.29 4.52 15.16
N GLY A 382 19.58 4.74 14.84
CA GLY A 382 20.38 3.81 14.04
C GLY A 382 20.42 2.37 14.57
N ALA A 383 20.31 2.17 15.88
CA ALA A 383 20.28 0.84 16.50
C ALA A 383 19.00 0.02 16.18
N LEU A 384 17.95 0.67 15.68
CA LEU A 384 16.70 0.02 15.25
C LEU A 384 16.79 -0.64 13.87
N ALA A 385 17.81 -0.32 13.08
CA ALA A 385 17.98 -0.88 11.74
C ALA A 385 17.83 -2.40 11.76
N GLY A 386 17.00 -2.95 10.87
CA GLY A 386 16.76 -4.40 10.83
C GLY A 386 15.75 -4.94 11.84
N SER A 387 15.37 -4.18 12.87
CA SER A 387 14.39 -4.64 13.87
C SER A 387 12.99 -4.81 13.27
N THR A 388 12.20 -5.71 13.84
CA THR A 388 10.91 -6.13 13.28
C THR A 388 9.74 -5.80 14.21
N VAL A 389 8.52 -5.88 13.68
CA VAL A 389 7.27 -5.70 14.44
C VAL A 389 6.43 -6.97 14.30
N THR A 390 5.85 -7.44 15.41
CA THR A 390 4.97 -8.61 15.44
C THR A 390 3.52 -8.18 15.68
N ALA A 391 2.58 -8.80 14.97
CA ALA A 391 1.15 -8.59 15.15
C ALA A 391 0.42 -9.91 15.44
N ASP A 392 -0.52 -9.90 16.38
CA ASP A 392 -1.39 -11.03 16.70
C ASP A 392 -2.70 -11.03 15.89
N VAL A 393 -2.93 -9.99 15.08
CA VAL A 393 -4.16 -9.79 14.30
C VAL A 393 -3.85 -9.54 12.84
N ALA A 394 -4.67 -10.13 11.96
CA ALA A 394 -4.59 -9.88 10.52
C ALA A 394 -5.90 -9.39 9.91
N VAL A 395 -5.80 -8.49 8.94
CA VAL A 395 -6.87 -8.12 8.02
C VAL A 395 -6.60 -8.75 6.66
N LEU A 396 -7.58 -9.48 6.11
CA LEU A 396 -7.38 -10.16 4.84
C LEU A 396 -7.43 -9.18 3.67
N HIS A 397 -6.39 -9.23 2.84
CA HIS A 397 -6.24 -8.44 1.62
C HIS A 397 -5.95 -9.36 0.43
N ASP A 398 -6.83 -9.34 -0.56
CA ASP A 398 -6.65 -9.98 -1.86
C ASP A 398 -6.82 -8.97 -3.00
N SER A 399 -5.83 -8.91 -3.90
CA SER A 399 -5.83 -8.07 -5.10
C SER A 399 -7.00 -8.41 -6.03
N ASP A 400 -7.32 -9.71 -6.18
CA ASP A 400 -8.43 -10.16 -7.01
C ASP A 400 -9.77 -9.74 -6.42
N ALA A 401 -9.94 -9.82 -5.09
CA ALA A 401 -11.13 -9.31 -4.41
C ALA A 401 -11.30 -7.80 -4.63
N TRP A 402 -10.20 -7.02 -4.58
CA TRP A 402 -10.23 -5.58 -4.87
C TRP A 402 -10.72 -5.32 -6.31
N TRP A 403 -10.10 -5.98 -7.29
CA TRP A 403 -10.44 -5.80 -8.71
C TRP A 403 -11.86 -6.25 -9.02
N ALA A 404 -12.26 -7.42 -8.50
CA ALA A 404 -13.60 -7.95 -8.71
C ALA A 404 -14.68 -7.03 -8.11
N LEU A 405 -14.44 -6.44 -6.93
CA LEU A 405 -15.36 -5.48 -6.31
C LEU A 405 -15.34 -4.09 -6.96
N SER A 406 -14.48 -3.87 -7.96
CA SER A 406 -14.48 -2.65 -8.79
C SER A 406 -15.26 -2.83 -10.10
N SER A 407 -15.94 -3.97 -10.27
CA SER A 407 -16.75 -4.27 -11.45
C SER A 407 -18.03 -3.43 -11.54
N ASP A 408 -18.50 -3.16 -12.76
CA ASP A 408 -19.78 -2.49 -12.96
C ASP A 408 -20.95 -3.40 -12.56
N GLY A 409 -22.09 -2.79 -12.20
CA GLY A 409 -23.34 -3.53 -12.00
C GLY A 409 -23.43 -4.28 -10.67
N LEU A 410 -22.54 -4.00 -9.71
CA LEU A 410 -22.68 -4.49 -8.34
C LEU A 410 -23.98 -3.99 -7.69
N PRO A 411 -24.53 -4.73 -6.71
CA PRO A 411 -25.84 -4.40 -6.12
C PRO A 411 -25.89 -3.06 -5.37
N SER A 412 -24.73 -2.48 -5.02
CA SER A 412 -24.63 -1.15 -4.41
C SER A 412 -23.30 -0.50 -4.79
N SER A 413 -23.34 0.78 -5.15
CA SER A 413 -22.13 1.59 -5.37
C SER A 413 -21.44 2.01 -4.06
N GLY A 414 -22.06 1.74 -2.91
CA GLY A 414 -21.45 1.95 -1.59
C GLY A 414 -20.51 0.82 -1.16
N LEU A 415 -20.40 -0.25 -1.96
CA LEU A 415 -19.41 -1.31 -1.75
C LEU A 415 -18.05 -0.84 -2.26
N GLY A 416 -17.03 -0.94 -1.42
CA GLY A 416 -15.66 -0.62 -1.78
C GLY A 416 -14.69 -1.40 -0.91
N TYR A 417 -13.71 -2.05 -1.54
CA TYR A 417 -12.83 -2.95 -0.81
C TYR A 417 -11.76 -2.17 -0.04
N HIS A 418 -11.18 -1.14 -0.66
CA HIS A 418 -10.28 -0.21 0.03
C HIS A 418 -10.90 0.42 1.28
N SER A 419 -12.16 0.87 1.20
CA SER A 419 -12.85 1.44 2.36
C SER A 419 -13.16 0.39 3.41
N ALA A 420 -13.49 -0.85 3.03
CA ALA A 420 -13.66 -1.96 3.96
C ALA A 420 -12.35 -2.32 4.69
N LEU A 421 -11.22 -2.39 3.97
CA LEU A 421 -9.89 -2.58 4.54
C LEU A 421 -9.53 -1.46 5.52
N ARG A 422 -9.76 -0.20 5.13
CA ARG A 422 -9.50 0.98 5.99
C ARG A 422 -10.36 0.98 7.25
N ASN A 423 -11.65 0.64 7.15
CA ASN A 423 -12.55 0.57 8.30
C ASN A 423 -12.16 -0.58 9.25
N ALA A 424 -11.75 -1.74 8.72
CA ALA A 424 -11.26 -2.86 9.49
C ALA A 424 -9.98 -2.49 10.26
N HIS A 425 -9.02 -1.89 9.57
CA HIS A 425 -7.77 -1.42 10.17
C HIS A 425 -8.01 -0.32 11.20
N ARG A 426 -8.84 0.67 10.88
CA ARG A 426 -9.16 1.79 11.80
C ARG A 426 -9.72 1.29 13.11
N ALA A 427 -10.65 0.33 13.09
CA ALA A 427 -11.21 -0.25 14.30
C ALA A 427 -10.15 -0.96 15.17
N LEU A 428 -9.15 -1.60 14.57
CA LEU A 428 -8.04 -2.22 15.30
C LEU A 428 -7.08 -1.17 15.86
N TRP A 429 -6.79 -0.13 15.08
CA TRP A 429 -5.94 0.99 15.50
C TRP A 429 -6.56 1.78 16.66
N ASP A 430 -7.88 2.06 16.62
CA ASP A 430 -8.61 2.72 17.71
C ASP A 430 -8.62 1.89 19.01
N ASN A 431 -8.46 0.55 18.91
CA ASN A 431 -8.27 -0.36 20.04
C ASN A 431 -6.79 -0.52 20.46
N GLY A 432 -5.86 0.23 19.85
CA GLY A 432 -4.44 0.21 20.18
C GLY A 432 -3.69 -1.05 19.73
N VAL A 433 -4.19 -1.75 18.71
CA VAL A 433 -3.64 -3.03 18.24
C VAL A 433 -2.91 -2.85 16.91
N VAL A 434 -1.65 -3.31 16.87
CA VAL A 434 -0.87 -3.42 15.63
C VAL A 434 -1.41 -4.57 14.80
N THR A 435 -1.56 -4.35 13.50
CA THR A 435 -2.26 -5.25 12.59
C THR A 435 -1.38 -5.58 11.40
N ASP A 436 -1.35 -6.85 10.99
CA ASP A 436 -0.82 -7.24 9.69
C ASP A 436 -1.94 -7.34 8.64
N PHE A 437 -1.56 -7.32 7.37
CA PHE A 437 -2.39 -7.77 6.27
C PHE A 437 -1.92 -9.16 5.84
N ALA A 438 -2.86 -9.99 5.41
CA ALA A 438 -2.55 -11.34 4.93
C ALA A 438 -3.40 -11.69 3.72
N HIS A 439 -2.83 -12.45 2.78
CA HIS A 439 -3.60 -13.07 1.71
C HIS A 439 -4.51 -14.18 2.30
N PRO A 440 -5.75 -14.39 1.81
CA PRO A 440 -6.65 -15.43 2.33
C PRO A 440 -6.09 -16.86 2.30
N GLU A 441 -5.10 -17.12 1.42
CA GLU A 441 -4.42 -18.40 1.29
C GLU A 441 -3.10 -18.49 2.07
N ALA A 442 -2.66 -17.41 2.71
CA ALA A 442 -1.42 -17.39 3.50
C ALA A 442 -1.54 -18.25 4.77
N ASP A 443 -0.41 -18.47 5.44
CA ASP A 443 -0.42 -19.05 6.78
C ASP A 443 -1.01 -18.04 7.78
N LEU A 444 -2.17 -18.38 8.33
CA LEU A 444 -2.88 -17.56 9.31
C LEU A 444 -2.70 -18.08 10.75
N SER A 445 -1.95 -19.17 10.94
CA SER A 445 -1.89 -19.90 12.23
C SER A 445 -1.29 -19.09 13.38
N ARG A 446 -0.48 -18.06 13.06
CA ARG A 446 0.10 -17.16 14.06
C ARG A 446 -0.88 -16.13 14.62
N TYR A 447 -1.97 -15.85 13.90
CA TYR A 447 -2.91 -14.81 14.28
C TYR A 447 -3.97 -15.37 15.22
N ARG A 448 -4.29 -14.61 16.27
CA ARG A 448 -5.37 -14.92 17.21
C ARG A 448 -6.73 -14.45 16.68
N LEU A 449 -6.73 -13.35 15.93
CA LEU A 449 -7.90 -12.79 15.26
C LEU A 449 -7.58 -12.53 13.78
N VAL A 450 -8.49 -12.95 12.90
CA VAL A 450 -8.47 -12.62 11.47
C VAL A 450 -9.77 -11.92 11.12
N VAL A 451 -9.68 -10.79 10.44
CA VAL A 451 -10.83 -10.03 9.92
C VAL A 451 -10.83 -10.12 8.39
N ALA A 452 -11.94 -10.59 7.81
CA ALA A 452 -12.17 -10.70 6.37
C ALA A 452 -13.23 -9.66 5.93
N PRO A 453 -12.82 -8.43 5.61
CA PRO A 453 -13.75 -7.35 5.27
C PRO A 453 -14.17 -7.43 3.80
N ALA A 454 -15.46 -7.59 3.50
CA ALA A 454 -16.02 -7.54 2.14
C ALA A 454 -15.21 -8.34 1.08
N LEU A 455 -14.79 -9.57 1.43
CA LEU A 455 -13.94 -10.44 0.61
C LEU A 455 -14.76 -11.11 -0.51
N TYR A 456 -15.25 -10.30 -1.45
CA TYR A 456 -16.26 -10.67 -2.46
C TYR A 456 -15.86 -11.85 -3.33
N LEU A 457 -14.65 -11.80 -3.89
CA LEU A 457 -14.02 -12.93 -4.54
C LEU A 457 -13.27 -13.74 -3.49
N LEU A 458 -13.54 -15.04 -3.44
CA LEU A 458 -12.82 -15.97 -2.59
C LEU A 458 -12.59 -17.28 -3.34
N SER A 459 -11.32 -17.63 -3.52
CA SER A 459 -10.92 -18.91 -4.10
C SER A 459 -11.35 -20.09 -3.21
N ASP A 460 -11.37 -21.30 -3.78
CA ASP A 460 -11.62 -22.53 -3.02
C ASP A 460 -10.55 -22.76 -1.95
N ALA A 461 -9.29 -22.49 -2.30
CA ALA A 461 -8.17 -22.61 -1.39
C ALA A 461 -8.27 -21.61 -0.23
N GLY A 462 -8.68 -20.37 -0.50
CA GLY A 462 -8.91 -19.37 0.53
C GLY A 462 -10.07 -19.75 1.45
N ALA A 463 -11.19 -20.22 0.90
CA ALA A 463 -12.34 -20.68 1.69
C ALA A 463 -11.98 -21.86 2.60
N GLU A 464 -11.22 -22.83 2.10
CA GLU A 464 -10.73 -23.96 2.89
C GLU A 464 -9.70 -23.53 3.94
N ASN A 465 -8.80 -22.60 3.62
CA ASN A 465 -7.81 -22.09 4.57
C ASN A 465 -8.49 -21.38 5.74
N LEU A 466 -9.49 -20.55 5.48
CA LEU A 466 -10.25 -19.87 6.53
C LEU A 466 -11.04 -20.83 7.41
N ARG A 467 -11.64 -21.87 6.83
CA ARG A 467 -12.25 -22.95 7.61
C ARG A 467 -11.21 -23.62 8.52
N ARG A 468 -10.06 -23.99 7.97
CA ARG A 468 -8.98 -24.65 8.72
C ARG A 468 -8.45 -23.78 9.85
N TYR A 469 -8.27 -22.48 9.61
CA TYR A 469 -7.87 -21.50 10.62
C TYR A 469 -8.82 -21.51 11.83
N VAL A 470 -10.13 -21.45 11.60
CA VAL A 470 -11.13 -21.52 12.69
C VAL A 470 -11.09 -22.88 13.39
N VAL A 471 -11.09 -23.98 12.62
CA VAL A 471 -11.08 -25.34 13.19
C VAL A 471 -9.88 -25.53 14.13
N ASN A 472 -8.75 -24.92 13.82
CA ASN A 472 -7.51 -25.01 14.60
C ASN A 472 -7.44 -24.05 15.80
N GLY A 473 -8.48 -23.24 16.07
CA GLY A 473 -8.53 -22.39 17.26
C GLY A 473 -8.55 -20.89 17.00
N GLY A 474 -8.50 -20.46 15.74
CA GLY A 474 -8.53 -19.05 15.39
C GLY A 474 -9.92 -18.41 15.58
N THR A 475 -9.94 -17.13 15.95
CA THR A 475 -11.15 -16.30 15.89
C THR A 475 -11.20 -15.61 14.53
N LEU A 476 -12.28 -15.80 13.78
CA LEU A 476 -12.47 -15.22 12.43
C LEU A 476 -13.72 -14.34 12.41
N LEU A 477 -13.60 -13.09 11.95
CA LEU A 477 -14.73 -12.25 11.56
C LEU A 477 -14.84 -12.18 10.04
N VAL A 478 -15.92 -12.70 9.47
CA VAL A 478 -16.28 -12.51 8.06
C VAL A 478 -17.37 -11.47 7.95
N GLN A 479 -17.13 -10.44 7.15
CA GLN A 479 -18.14 -9.41 6.88
C GLN A 479 -18.98 -9.78 5.66
N TYR A 480 -20.11 -9.09 5.55
CA TYR A 480 -21.07 -9.15 4.47
C TYR A 480 -20.44 -9.17 3.07
N PHE A 481 -21.18 -9.70 2.11
CA PHE A 481 -20.78 -9.77 0.70
C PHE A 481 -19.44 -10.47 0.45
N SER A 482 -19.03 -11.38 1.35
CA SER A 482 -17.83 -12.20 1.18
C SER A 482 -18.12 -13.56 0.54
N GLY A 483 -17.16 -14.09 -0.24
CA GLY A 483 -17.23 -15.41 -0.85
C GLY A 483 -18.41 -15.61 -1.79
N VAL A 484 -18.75 -14.58 -2.55
CA VAL A 484 -19.90 -14.55 -3.46
C VAL A 484 -19.53 -15.14 -4.82
N VAL A 485 -18.29 -14.91 -5.26
CA VAL A 485 -17.77 -15.43 -6.53
C VAL A 485 -16.50 -16.26 -6.33
N ASP A 486 -16.26 -17.19 -7.26
CA ASP A 486 -15.00 -17.95 -7.34
C ASP A 486 -13.88 -17.12 -8.02
N SER A 487 -12.69 -17.71 -8.19
CA SER A 487 -11.54 -17.06 -8.83
C SER A 487 -11.75 -16.70 -10.31
N ARG A 488 -12.82 -17.17 -10.95
CA ARG A 488 -13.22 -16.80 -12.32
C ARG A 488 -14.31 -15.71 -12.32
N GLY A 489 -14.74 -15.26 -11.14
CA GLY A 489 -15.87 -14.34 -11.00
C GLY A 489 -17.24 -15.01 -11.15
N HIS A 490 -17.32 -16.35 -11.12
CA HIS A 490 -18.59 -17.06 -11.21
C HIS A 490 -19.29 -17.06 -9.85
N ALA A 491 -20.57 -16.72 -9.84
CA ALA A 491 -21.39 -16.78 -8.62
C ALA A 491 -21.38 -18.18 -8.00
N ARG A 492 -21.13 -18.25 -6.70
CA ARG A 492 -21.20 -19.49 -5.93
C ARG A 492 -22.64 -19.98 -5.85
N LEU A 493 -22.92 -21.11 -6.50
CA LEU A 493 -24.24 -21.73 -6.46
C LEU A 493 -24.48 -22.45 -5.12
N GLY A 494 -25.74 -22.53 -4.71
CA GLY A 494 -26.14 -23.19 -3.45
C GLY A 494 -26.22 -22.26 -2.23
N GLY A 495 -25.86 -20.98 -2.35
CA GLY A 495 -25.93 -19.96 -1.29
C GLY A 495 -24.56 -19.54 -0.78
N TYR A 496 -24.47 -18.34 -0.20
CA TYR A 496 -23.19 -17.72 0.18
C TYR A 496 -22.89 -17.83 1.69
N PRO A 497 -21.64 -17.63 2.13
CA PRO A 497 -20.41 -17.53 1.34
C PRO A 497 -20.02 -18.87 0.68
N ALA A 498 -18.85 -18.92 0.02
CA ALA A 498 -18.30 -20.12 -0.58
C ALA A 498 -18.21 -21.28 0.43
N ALA A 499 -18.60 -22.49 0.02
CA ALA A 499 -18.25 -23.69 0.79
C ALA A 499 -16.74 -23.96 0.59
N PRO A 500 -16.02 -24.42 1.63
CA PRO A 500 -16.54 -24.91 2.90
C PRO A 500 -16.56 -23.85 4.03
N LEU A 501 -16.16 -22.60 3.78
CA LEU A 501 -16.23 -21.51 4.77
C LEU A 501 -17.65 -21.29 5.31
N ARG A 502 -18.67 -21.41 4.46
CA ARG A 502 -20.08 -21.34 4.85
C ARG A 502 -20.46 -22.31 5.98
N GLU A 503 -19.91 -23.53 5.93
CA GLU A 503 -20.16 -24.56 6.95
C GLU A 503 -19.45 -24.21 8.26
N ALA A 504 -18.23 -23.67 8.18
CA ALA A 504 -17.49 -23.16 9.33
C ALA A 504 -18.25 -22.03 10.04
N LEU A 505 -18.85 -21.13 9.27
CA LEU A 505 -19.66 -20.02 9.77
C LEU A 505 -21.04 -20.47 10.28
N GLY A 506 -21.50 -21.67 9.91
CA GLY A 506 -22.81 -22.19 10.32
C GLY A 506 -23.97 -21.31 9.86
N ILE A 507 -23.87 -20.70 8.67
CA ILE A 507 -24.90 -19.81 8.10
C ILE A 507 -25.10 -20.07 6.61
N ARG A 508 -26.16 -19.49 6.04
CA ARG A 508 -26.38 -19.42 4.59
C ARG A 508 -27.05 -18.09 4.26
N VAL A 509 -26.41 -17.29 3.42
CA VAL A 509 -27.00 -16.07 2.86
C VAL A 509 -27.91 -16.47 1.70
N GLU A 510 -29.18 -16.05 1.77
CA GLU A 510 -30.21 -16.37 0.79
C GLU A 510 -30.46 -15.22 -0.19
N GLU A 511 -30.29 -13.98 0.26
CA GLU A 511 -30.63 -12.78 -0.53
C GLU A 511 -29.85 -11.55 -0.05
N TYR A 512 -29.40 -10.70 -0.98
CA TYR A 512 -28.84 -9.38 -0.66
C TYR A 512 -29.94 -8.33 -0.63
N ARG A 513 -29.88 -7.45 0.37
CA ARG A 513 -30.83 -6.36 0.56
C ARG A 513 -30.03 -5.06 0.82
N PRO A 514 -29.36 -4.50 -0.20
CA PRO A 514 -28.67 -3.23 -0.04
C PRO A 514 -29.65 -2.17 0.47
N LEU A 515 -29.17 -1.34 1.39
CA LEU A 515 -29.98 -0.29 2.00
C LEU A 515 -30.10 0.90 1.06
N ARG A 516 -31.20 1.65 1.17
CA ARG A 516 -31.36 2.90 0.43
C ARG A 516 -30.32 3.92 0.88
N HIS A 517 -30.11 4.95 0.06
CA HIS A 517 -29.22 6.04 0.43
C HIS A 517 -29.67 6.65 1.77
N GLU A 518 -28.71 6.89 2.67
CA GLU A 518 -28.92 7.41 4.02
C GLU A 518 -29.80 6.55 4.95
N GLU A 519 -30.28 5.39 4.50
CA GLU A 519 -31.03 4.47 5.35
C GLU A 519 -30.10 3.88 6.42
N ARG A 520 -30.56 3.97 7.67
CA ARG A 520 -29.91 3.42 8.84
C ARG A 520 -30.83 2.39 9.46
N ILE A 521 -30.29 1.22 9.74
CA ILE A 521 -31.00 0.16 10.46
C ILE A 521 -30.48 0.05 11.89
N VAL A 522 -31.32 -0.44 12.80
CA VAL A 522 -30.96 -0.69 14.20
C VAL A 522 -31.05 -2.19 14.44
N LEU A 523 -30.04 -2.77 15.08
CA LEU A 523 -30.00 -4.17 15.46
C LEU A 523 -30.50 -4.35 16.90
N SER A 524 -30.81 -5.58 17.30
CA SER A 524 -31.36 -5.90 18.63
C SER A 524 -30.42 -5.57 19.79
N ASP A 525 -29.13 -5.43 19.53
CA ASP A 525 -28.12 -4.98 20.50
C ASP A 525 -27.89 -3.45 20.44
N SER A 526 -28.78 -2.73 19.76
CA SER A 526 -28.74 -1.27 19.53
C SER A 526 -27.62 -0.78 18.61
N SER A 527 -26.85 -1.67 17.99
CA SER A 527 -25.89 -1.26 16.95
C SER A 527 -26.59 -0.87 15.64
N HIS A 528 -25.89 -0.11 14.79
CA HIS A 528 -26.46 0.52 13.60
C HIS A 528 -25.80 0.02 12.33
N GLY A 529 -26.62 -0.43 11.39
CA GLY A 529 -26.20 -0.81 10.04
C GLY A 529 -26.47 0.31 9.01
N THR A 530 -25.64 0.36 7.98
CA THR A 530 -25.72 1.30 6.85
C THR A 530 -25.36 0.56 5.56
N VAL A 531 -25.69 1.11 4.38
CA VAL A 531 -25.27 0.64 3.03
C VAL A 531 -25.76 -0.76 2.60
N TRP A 532 -25.71 -1.76 3.47
CA TRP A 532 -25.85 -3.17 3.13
C TRP A 532 -26.61 -3.93 4.21
N SER A 533 -27.43 -4.90 3.79
CA SER A 533 -28.01 -5.91 4.67
C SER A 533 -28.24 -7.21 3.90
N GLU A 534 -28.35 -8.34 4.59
CA GLU A 534 -28.53 -9.64 3.96
C GLU A 534 -29.58 -10.48 4.68
N SER A 535 -30.32 -11.28 3.93
CA SER A 535 -31.15 -12.34 4.50
C SER A 535 -30.27 -13.55 4.81
N VAL A 536 -29.97 -13.74 6.09
CA VAL A 536 -29.14 -14.84 6.58
C VAL A 536 -29.98 -15.88 7.28
N ARG A 537 -29.82 -17.15 6.90
CA ARG A 537 -30.32 -18.30 7.65
C ARG A 537 -29.20 -18.89 8.49
N ALA A 538 -29.38 -18.97 9.80
CA ALA A 538 -28.48 -19.74 10.66
C ALA A 538 -28.65 -21.25 10.41
N GLN A 539 -27.53 -21.95 10.29
CA GLN A 539 -27.39 -23.40 10.11
C GLN A 539 -26.43 -23.97 11.16
N GLY A 540 -26.73 -23.71 12.43
CA GLY A 540 -25.91 -24.13 13.58
C GLY A 540 -25.24 -22.97 14.30
N ALA A 541 -25.07 -21.81 13.64
CA ALA A 541 -24.59 -20.61 14.29
C ALA A 541 -25.60 -20.06 15.32
N GLU A 542 -25.07 -19.59 16.45
CA GLU A 542 -25.78 -18.77 17.41
C GLU A 542 -26.03 -17.37 16.84
N THR A 543 -27.26 -16.87 16.97
CA THR A 543 -27.59 -15.51 16.59
C THR A 543 -27.33 -14.56 17.76
N ILE A 544 -26.38 -13.64 17.59
CA ILE A 544 -25.94 -12.70 18.62
C ILE A 544 -26.75 -11.39 18.55
N ALA A 545 -27.04 -10.93 17.33
CA ALA A 545 -27.92 -9.78 17.09
C ALA A 545 -28.82 -10.05 15.89
N THR A 546 -30.02 -9.48 15.91
CA THR A 546 -31.02 -9.57 14.82
C THR A 546 -31.39 -8.20 14.29
N TYR A 547 -31.85 -8.13 13.04
CA TYR A 547 -32.49 -6.94 12.51
C TYR A 547 -33.81 -6.63 13.26
N THR A 548 -34.10 -5.35 13.52
CA THR A 548 -35.28 -4.95 14.31
C THR A 548 -36.51 -4.59 13.49
N HIS A 549 -36.37 -4.36 12.18
CA HIS A 549 -37.45 -3.85 11.34
C HIS A 549 -37.30 -4.29 9.87
N GLY A 550 -38.32 -3.94 9.08
CA GLY A 550 -38.39 -4.28 7.65
C GLY A 550 -38.58 -5.78 7.40
N ALA A 551 -38.25 -6.22 6.19
CA ALA A 551 -38.40 -7.61 5.77
C ALA A 551 -37.46 -8.58 6.51
N LEU A 552 -36.41 -8.07 7.15
CA LEU A 552 -35.43 -8.85 7.89
C LEU A 552 -35.73 -8.92 9.40
N ALA A 553 -36.79 -8.29 9.90
CA ALA A 553 -37.08 -8.24 11.34
C ALA A 553 -37.03 -9.64 11.99
N GLY A 554 -36.24 -9.78 13.07
CA GLY A 554 -35.99 -11.04 13.77
C GLY A 554 -35.01 -12.00 13.10
N SER A 555 -34.54 -11.70 11.88
CA SER A 555 -33.51 -12.47 11.18
C SER A 555 -32.11 -12.15 11.72
N PRO A 556 -31.17 -13.10 11.68
CA PRO A 556 -29.79 -12.90 12.12
C PRO A 556 -29.09 -11.76 11.39
N ALA A 557 -28.45 -10.86 12.15
CA ALA A 557 -27.60 -9.78 11.66
C ALA A 557 -26.12 -10.01 12.00
N LEU A 558 -25.85 -10.48 13.22
CA LEU A 558 -24.54 -10.92 13.70
C LEU A 558 -24.67 -12.34 14.24
N THR A 559 -23.79 -13.25 13.82
CA THR A 559 -23.79 -14.64 14.25
C THR A 559 -22.42 -15.10 14.70
N ARG A 560 -22.39 -16.13 15.55
CA ARG A 560 -21.19 -16.84 15.97
C ARG A 560 -21.42 -18.34 15.85
N ASN A 561 -20.50 -19.05 15.21
CA ASN A 561 -20.46 -20.50 15.21
C ASN A 561 -19.16 -21.00 15.81
N ARG A 562 -19.24 -21.90 16.78
CA ARG A 562 -18.07 -22.59 17.31
C ARG A 562 -17.76 -23.78 16.40
N CYS A 563 -16.61 -23.74 15.73
CA CYS A 563 -16.21 -24.76 14.77
C CYS A 563 -14.82 -25.29 15.13
N GLY A 564 -14.70 -26.58 15.45
CA GLY A 564 -13.46 -27.13 16.00
C GLY A 564 -13.08 -26.45 17.32
N ALA A 565 -11.85 -25.92 17.39
CA ALA A 565 -11.34 -25.23 18.56
C ALA A 565 -11.59 -23.72 18.59
N GLY A 566 -12.03 -23.11 17.48
CA GLY A 566 -12.17 -21.65 17.34
C GLY A 566 -13.60 -21.16 17.12
N ASP A 567 -13.72 -19.86 16.86
CA ASP A 567 -14.98 -19.13 16.69
C ASP A 567 -15.04 -18.43 15.32
N ALA A 568 -16.08 -18.74 14.54
CA ALA A 568 -16.38 -18.09 13.27
C ALA A 568 -17.56 -17.13 13.43
N TRP A 569 -17.32 -15.84 13.18
CA TRP A 569 -18.30 -14.78 13.25
C TRP A 569 -18.70 -14.31 11.85
N TYR A 570 -19.99 -14.05 11.66
CA TYR A 570 -20.51 -13.45 10.43
C TYR A 570 -21.31 -12.19 10.73
N LEU A 571 -20.93 -11.08 10.11
CA LEU A 571 -21.62 -9.79 10.18
C LEU A 571 -22.27 -9.49 8.83
N SER A 572 -23.60 -9.51 8.76
CA SER A 572 -24.38 -9.42 7.52
C SER A 572 -24.80 -7.99 7.11
N THR A 573 -24.25 -6.97 7.77
CA THR A 573 -24.48 -5.55 7.50
C THR A 573 -23.19 -4.77 7.63
N ARG A 574 -23.08 -3.59 6.99
CA ARG A 574 -22.01 -2.65 7.32
C ARG A 574 -22.39 -1.86 8.55
N LEU A 575 -21.75 -2.10 9.68
CA LEU A 575 -21.94 -1.27 10.88
C LEU A 575 -21.39 0.15 10.65
N ASP A 576 -21.91 1.13 11.38
CA ASP A 576 -21.22 2.41 11.49
C ASP A 576 -19.89 2.27 12.27
N ASP A 577 -19.04 3.28 12.15
CA ASP A 577 -17.64 3.16 12.58
C ASP A 577 -17.52 2.90 14.10
N ALA A 578 -18.38 3.52 14.92
CA ALA A 578 -18.37 3.34 16.36
C ALA A 578 -18.82 1.92 16.75
N ASP A 579 -19.90 1.43 16.15
CA ASP A 579 -20.41 0.08 16.41
C ASP A 579 -19.48 -1.00 15.87
N HIS A 580 -18.80 -0.74 14.75
CA HIS A 580 -17.77 -1.63 14.22
C HIS A 580 -16.54 -1.71 15.14
N THR A 581 -16.05 -0.58 15.65
CA THR A 581 -14.96 -0.53 16.64
C THR A 581 -15.32 -1.27 17.93
N ALA A 582 -16.57 -1.14 18.40
CA ALA A 582 -17.07 -1.88 19.56
C ALA A 582 -17.15 -3.39 19.33
N LEU A 583 -17.56 -3.83 18.13
CA LEU A 583 -17.54 -5.24 17.75
C LEU A 583 -16.11 -5.78 17.72
N VAL A 584 -15.18 -5.06 17.08
CA VAL A 584 -13.76 -5.45 17.02
C VAL A 584 -13.17 -5.55 18.43
N SER A 585 -13.47 -4.59 19.31
CA SER A 585 -13.07 -4.61 20.73
C SER A 585 -13.49 -5.91 21.43
N ARG A 586 -14.77 -6.31 21.28
CA ARG A 586 -15.30 -7.57 21.82
C ARG A 586 -14.56 -8.80 21.28
N LEU A 587 -14.19 -8.79 20.00
CA LEU A 587 -13.47 -9.90 19.38
C LEU A 587 -12.02 -9.98 19.86
N LEU A 588 -11.35 -8.84 20.03
CA LEU A 588 -10.01 -8.76 20.62
C LEU A 588 -10.00 -9.33 22.04
N ASP A 589 -10.98 -8.95 22.88
CA ASP A 589 -11.15 -9.51 24.23
C ASP A 589 -11.32 -11.04 24.18
N SER A 590 -12.15 -11.55 23.26
CA SER A 590 -12.37 -12.99 23.11
C SER A 590 -11.13 -13.76 22.63
N ALA A 591 -10.30 -13.11 21.81
CA ALA A 591 -9.05 -13.65 21.29
C ALA A 591 -7.88 -13.47 22.29
N GLY A 592 -8.09 -12.78 23.42
CA GLY A 592 -7.06 -12.45 24.37
C GLY A 592 -5.96 -11.56 23.78
N VAL A 593 -6.33 -10.62 22.92
CA VAL A 593 -5.46 -9.61 22.32
C VAL A 593 -5.79 -8.26 22.93
N GLY A 594 -4.78 -7.49 23.32
CA GLY A 594 -4.94 -6.16 23.87
C GLY A 594 -3.81 -5.22 23.43
N PRO A 595 -3.90 -3.93 23.79
CA PRO A 595 -2.86 -2.97 23.48
C PRO A 595 -1.54 -3.34 24.15
N THR A 596 -0.43 -3.06 23.48
CA THR A 596 0.92 -3.35 23.99
C THR A 596 1.19 -2.70 25.35
N LEU A 597 0.67 -1.49 25.54
CA LEU A 597 0.76 -0.76 26.80
C LEU A 597 -0.65 -0.30 27.24
N PRO A 598 -1.29 -1.00 28.18
CA PRO A 598 -2.63 -0.66 28.64
C PRO A 598 -2.65 0.60 29.49
N GLY A 599 -3.82 1.25 29.60
CA GLY A 599 -4.05 2.39 30.48
C GLY A 599 -3.73 3.76 29.90
N LEU A 600 -3.27 3.82 28.65
CA LEU A 600 -3.13 5.09 27.92
C LEU A 600 -4.48 5.54 27.32
N PRO A 601 -4.73 6.85 27.22
CA PRO A 601 -5.99 7.36 26.66
C PRO A 601 -6.07 7.13 25.14
N PRO A 602 -7.29 7.06 24.56
CA PRO A 602 -7.48 7.00 23.12
C PRO A 602 -6.75 8.14 22.38
N GLY A 603 -6.17 7.83 21.22
CA GLY A 603 -5.32 8.75 20.46
C GLY A 603 -3.85 8.75 20.87
N VAL A 604 -3.45 7.88 21.80
CA VAL A 604 -2.03 7.57 22.06
C VAL A 604 -1.70 6.21 21.46
N GLU A 605 -0.81 6.21 20.49
CA GLU A 605 -0.40 5.01 19.78
C GLU A 605 0.89 4.45 20.39
N VAL A 606 0.93 3.13 20.58
CA VAL A 606 2.12 2.40 21.04
C VAL A 606 2.45 1.25 20.10
N VAL A 607 3.65 1.25 19.55
CA VAL A 607 4.16 0.19 18.67
C VAL A 607 5.54 -0.23 19.15
N VAL A 608 5.82 -1.53 19.09
CA VAL A 608 7.09 -2.09 19.55
C VAL A 608 7.87 -2.67 18.39
N ARG A 609 9.11 -2.20 18.25
CA ARG A 609 10.11 -2.85 17.40
C ARG A 609 11.02 -3.72 18.25
N GLN A 610 11.41 -4.87 17.71
CA GLN A 610 12.27 -5.84 18.37
C GLN A 610 13.49 -6.16 17.50
N GLY A 611 14.69 -6.00 18.07
CA GLY A 611 15.96 -6.37 17.46
C GLY A 611 16.24 -7.86 17.63
N GLU A 612 17.08 -8.41 16.75
CA GLU A 612 17.52 -9.82 16.85
C GLU A 612 18.31 -10.11 18.13
N ASP A 613 18.93 -9.09 18.71
CA ASP A 613 19.64 -9.14 20.00
C ASP A 613 18.71 -9.09 21.22
N GLY A 614 17.39 -9.05 21.01
CA GLY A 614 16.38 -9.01 22.06
C GLY A 614 16.03 -7.61 22.57
N ARG A 615 16.71 -6.55 22.10
CA ARG A 615 16.34 -5.18 22.46
C ARG A 615 14.95 -4.84 21.93
N ARG A 616 14.21 -4.03 22.69
CA ARG A 616 12.87 -3.58 22.34
C ARG A 616 12.80 -2.07 22.44
N TRP A 617 12.13 -1.48 21.48
CA TRP A 617 11.89 -0.04 21.40
C TRP A 617 10.40 0.23 21.33
N HIS A 618 9.91 0.95 22.33
CA HIS A 618 8.51 1.33 22.47
C HIS A 618 8.33 2.73 21.91
N PHE A 619 7.75 2.82 20.73
CA PHE A 619 7.35 4.09 20.15
C PHE A 619 6.03 4.50 20.81
N VAL A 620 5.99 5.68 21.41
CA VAL A 620 4.79 6.26 22.00
C VAL A 620 4.50 7.57 21.28
N LEU A 621 3.39 7.62 20.54
CA LEU A 621 2.99 8.77 19.72
C LEU A 621 1.69 9.36 20.28
N ASN A 622 1.76 10.58 20.79
CA ASN A 622 0.58 11.30 21.28
C ASN A 622 -0.06 12.09 20.15
N HIS A 623 -1.16 11.59 19.59
CA HIS A 623 -1.92 12.29 18.53
C HIS A 623 -2.94 13.29 19.08
N ARG A 624 -2.97 13.48 20.41
CA ARG A 624 -3.95 14.31 21.10
C ARG A 624 -3.48 15.77 21.22
N ALA A 625 -4.45 16.64 21.52
CA ALA A 625 -4.22 18.04 21.84
C ALA A 625 -3.84 18.26 23.33
N GLU A 626 -3.87 17.22 24.15
CA GLU A 626 -3.52 17.26 25.57
C GLU A 626 -2.25 16.45 25.86
N PRO A 627 -1.49 16.82 26.90
CA PRO A 627 -0.37 16.01 27.36
C PRO A 627 -0.81 14.65 27.90
N VAL A 628 0.12 13.70 27.92
CA VAL A 628 -0.10 12.32 28.40
C VAL A 628 1.05 11.91 29.30
N SER A 629 0.73 11.55 30.54
CA SER A 629 1.70 10.98 31.47
C SER A 629 2.03 9.54 31.09
N LEU A 630 3.32 9.20 31.11
CA LEU A 630 3.78 7.83 30.97
C LEU A 630 3.71 7.14 32.35
N PRO A 631 3.22 5.89 32.44
CA PRO A 631 3.04 5.23 33.73
C PRO A 631 4.33 5.11 34.56
N ASP A 632 5.51 5.00 33.94
CA ASP A 632 6.82 5.11 34.61
C ASP A 632 7.79 6.00 33.82
N PRO A 633 8.73 6.71 34.50
CA PRO A 633 9.80 7.44 33.83
C PRO A 633 10.72 6.49 33.07
N ALA A 634 10.84 6.67 31.76
CA ALA A 634 11.69 5.84 30.91
C ALA A 634 12.72 6.68 30.16
N HIS A 635 13.83 6.04 29.74
CA HIS A 635 14.84 6.70 28.93
C HIS A 635 14.33 6.83 27.49
N ASP A 636 14.19 8.07 27.03
CA ASP A 636 13.81 8.37 25.64
C ASP A 636 15.07 8.53 24.78
N VAL A 637 15.19 7.68 23.77
CA VAL A 637 16.31 7.66 22.81
C VAL A 637 16.35 8.96 22.00
N LEU A 638 15.20 9.60 21.74
CA LEU A 638 15.15 10.83 20.96
C LEU A 638 15.84 11.99 21.69
N THR A 639 15.55 12.16 22.98
CA THR A 639 16.11 13.24 23.80
C THR A 639 17.39 12.85 24.54
N GLY A 640 17.68 11.56 24.72
CA GLY A 640 18.80 11.04 25.51
C GLY A 640 18.62 11.21 27.02
N GLY A 641 17.37 11.37 27.49
CA GLY A 641 17.04 11.66 28.89
C GLY A 641 15.75 10.99 29.35
N PRO A 642 15.41 11.10 30.64
CA PRO A 642 14.17 10.55 31.16
C PRO A 642 12.96 11.37 30.69
N VAL A 643 11.90 10.68 30.25
CA VAL A 643 10.60 11.28 29.92
C VAL A 643 9.53 10.75 30.87
N ARG A 644 8.63 11.64 31.32
CA ARG A 644 7.48 11.30 32.20
C ARG A 644 6.14 11.72 31.62
N GLU A 645 6.17 12.64 30.68
CA GLU A 645 4.98 13.20 30.05
C GLU A 645 5.33 13.56 28.61
N LEU A 646 4.43 13.21 27.69
CA LEU A 646 4.49 13.66 26.30
C LEU A 646 3.62 14.90 26.14
N PRO A 647 4.12 15.98 25.53
CA PRO A 647 3.29 17.14 25.20
C PRO A 647 2.23 16.77 24.14
N PRO A 648 1.23 17.64 23.90
CA PRO A 648 0.35 17.53 22.74
C PRO A 648 1.14 17.32 21.45
N GLY A 649 0.77 16.33 20.65
CA GLY A 649 1.49 16.00 19.42
C GLY A 649 2.89 15.40 19.61
N GLY A 650 3.33 15.15 20.84
CA GLY A 650 4.67 14.68 21.18
C GLY A 650 4.90 13.19 20.89
N CYS A 651 6.17 12.80 20.85
CA CYS A 651 6.61 11.43 20.61
C CYS A 651 7.81 11.07 21.51
N ALA A 652 7.92 9.79 21.88
CA ALA A 652 9.11 9.23 22.52
C ALA A 652 9.41 7.83 21.98
N VAL A 653 10.68 7.44 22.08
CA VAL A 653 11.13 6.06 21.80
C VAL A 653 11.84 5.54 23.03
N LEU A 654 11.20 4.60 23.74
CA LEU A 654 11.69 4.07 25.01
C LEU A 654 12.43 2.75 24.78
N GLU A 655 13.64 2.61 25.32
CA GLU A 655 14.42 1.36 25.26
C GLU A 655 14.29 0.58 26.59
N GLY A 656 13.91 -0.71 26.53
CA GLY A 656 13.78 -1.55 27.73
C GLY A 656 13.09 -2.91 27.51
N GLU A 657 13.25 -3.84 28.46
CA GLU A 657 12.63 -5.19 28.38
C GLU A 657 11.12 -5.19 28.63
N SER A 658 10.66 -4.29 29.50
CA SER A 658 9.26 -4.17 29.90
C SER A 658 8.60 -3.02 29.15
N PRO A 659 7.34 -3.17 28.69
CA PRO A 659 6.60 -2.08 28.06
C PRO A 659 6.43 -0.87 28.97
N LEU A 660 6.55 -1.06 30.30
CA LEU A 660 6.97 -0.16 31.38
C LEU A 660 7.49 -1.00 32.54
#